data_AF-A0A4R6YUN7-F1
#
_entry.id   AF-A0A4R6YUN7-F1
#
_cell.length_a   1.000
_cell.length_b   1.000
_cell.length_c   1.000
_cell.angle_alpha   90.00
_cell.angle_beta   90.00
_cell.angle_gamma   90.00
#
_symmetry.space_group_name_H-M   'P 1'
#
loop_
_entity.id
_entity.type
_entity.pdbx_description
1 polymer ?
#
loop_
_entity_poly.entity_id
_entity_poly.type
_entity_poly.pdbx_seq_one_letter_code
_entity_poly.pdbx_strand_id
1 'polypeptide(L)'
;MTCRRRWPMAATGLLCLALAAAASGQSTPPAASLGETALSDSARVLQNGTRFVVPKGWSIRNQDGAAILGAPEGDAHIVIREGGSDGADAAVAATWAAYRPGFAATAQAADRPAREGWDQTRRYRYESPDGTRNLFALALRKGEHWTVVISDLSAAVAERRDAQLEVIFNTLLPQGYTRETFAGRPAHRLDAARIALLTELIETARKTLDIPGVALGLVQDGKVVFEGGFGVRQIGRAAPVDARTLFNIASNGKALTTLMLARQVEAGRFDWNTPVASIWREFRVGDAETTRRVAVKHLICACTGMPRQDYEWMFEGDHSTAASMMQLLSTAQPTSEFGDIYQYSNLMAAAAGFFGGHVLYPRRELGAAYDAAMQQLVFGPLGMSATTADFRRALAGNHAAGHAPDIQGNVRIAGQGLNRAAISTRPSGNHWSNVRDLLRYVRMELANGLLPDGRRYIGEDVLLARREPQVTEGRDEYYGMGLKIDRQWGVPVIHHGGTAIGYRSDMIWLPDHGVGAVILINSDSGSLLRSLFRRRLLEVLFDGQPVALQELLSQAGKTQSAVAGQREQLSIPADAAAAGRLAPSYRSAELGRLDVRRKNGVTRFDFGGWSSEVATRPSKDGRLTFVTIAPGEDGFEFDVAERDGKRRLVVRDAQHEYEFVEGR
;
A
#
# COMPACT_ATOMS: atom_id res chain seq x y z
N MET A 1 37.43 -23.36 -81.21
CA MET A 1 36.09 -22.73 -81.27
C MET A 1 35.06 -23.84 -81.35
N THR A 2 34.33 -24.05 -80.27
CA THR A 2 34.01 -25.38 -79.70
C THR A 2 32.56 -25.83 -79.91
N CYS A 3 32.42 -26.91 -80.69
CA CYS A 3 31.57 -28.11 -80.60
C CYS A 3 30.26 -28.19 -79.76
N ARG A 4 29.16 -28.51 -80.49
CA ARG A 4 28.25 -29.68 -80.43
C ARG A 4 27.38 -30.04 -79.17
N ARG A 5 26.06 -30.10 -79.44
CA ARG A 5 25.04 -31.19 -79.31
C ARG A 5 24.87 -32.02 -77.99
N ARG A 6 23.56 -32.16 -77.65
CA ARG A 6 22.76 -33.32 -77.11
C ARG A 6 22.88 -33.72 -75.61
N TRP A 7 21.70 -34.04 -75.04
CA TRP A 7 21.30 -34.55 -73.69
C TRP A 7 21.91 -35.95 -73.36
N PRO A 8 21.71 -36.69 -72.20
CA PRO A 8 20.86 -36.58 -70.98
C PRO A 8 21.50 -37.10 -69.62
N MET A 9 20.68 -37.44 -68.59
CA MET A 9 20.94 -38.25 -67.34
C MET A 9 21.77 -37.59 -66.19
N ALA A 10 21.65 -37.90 -64.89
CA ALA A 10 20.72 -38.57 -63.97
C ALA A 10 21.29 -38.38 -62.53
N ALA A 11 20.42 -38.38 -61.48
CA ALA A 11 20.62 -38.73 -60.05
C ALA A 11 21.89 -38.19 -59.30
N THR A 12 21.87 -37.69 -58.06
CA THR A 12 21.25 -38.23 -56.84
C THR A 12 21.44 -37.22 -55.69
N GLY A 13 20.39 -37.01 -54.88
CA GLY A 13 20.43 -36.85 -53.42
C GLY A 13 21.07 -35.62 -52.77
N LEU A 14 20.26 -34.82 -52.07
CA LEU A 14 20.53 -34.45 -50.67
C LEU A 14 19.28 -33.87 -49.98
N LEU A 15 18.96 -34.46 -48.83
CA LEU A 15 17.96 -34.07 -47.84
C LEU A 15 18.07 -32.56 -47.50
N CYS A 16 17.00 -31.81 -47.69
CA CYS A 16 16.80 -30.52 -47.03
C CYS A 16 15.84 -30.71 -45.84
N LEU A 17 16.39 -30.74 -44.62
CA LEU A 17 15.65 -30.46 -43.41
C LEU A 17 15.28 -28.97 -43.40
N ALA A 18 14.00 -28.66 -43.60
CA ALA A 18 13.44 -27.36 -43.26
C ALA A 18 13.07 -27.37 -41.77
N LEU A 19 13.92 -26.73 -40.95
CA LEU A 19 13.58 -26.34 -39.59
C LEU A 19 12.57 -25.19 -39.66
N ALA A 20 11.31 -25.51 -39.37
CA ALA A 20 10.29 -24.51 -39.09
C ALA A 20 10.67 -23.76 -37.81
N ALA A 21 10.87 -22.44 -37.94
CA ALA A 21 11.00 -21.55 -36.79
C ALA A 21 9.69 -21.55 -36.01
N ALA A 22 9.70 -22.15 -34.82
CA ALA A 22 8.63 -21.99 -33.84
C ALA A 22 8.71 -20.56 -33.27
N ALA A 23 7.93 -19.65 -33.86
CA ALA A 23 7.58 -18.41 -33.19
C ALA A 23 6.74 -18.78 -31.96
N SER A 24 7.27 -18.55 -30.76
CA SER A 24 6.54 -18.65 -29.50
C SER A 24 5.53 -17.52 -29.39
N GLY A 25 4.45 -17.62 -30.16
CA GLY A 25 3.25 -16.84 -29.95
C GLY A 25 2.60 -17.27 -28.64
N GLN A 26 2.86 -16.51 -27.57
CA GLN A 26 2.04 -16.63 -26.36
C GLN A 26 0.64 -16.13 -26.71
N SER A 27 -0.31 -17.05 -26.74
CA SER A 27 -1.70 -16.79 -27.07
C SER A 27 -2.33 -15.83 -26.06
N THR A 28 -3.03 -14.83 -26.58
CA THR A 28 -4.06 -14.05 -25.91
C THR A 28 -5.03 -15.00 -25.19
N PRO A 29 -5.48 -14.72 -23.96
CA PRO A 29 -6.53 -15.51 -23.34
C PRO A 29 -7.74 -15.61 -24.29
N PRO A 30 -8.42 -16.77 -24.38
CA PRO A 30 -9.54 -16.95 -25.28
C PRO A 30 -10.63 -15.90 -25.02
N ALA A 31 -11.23 -15.37 -26.10
CA ALA A 31 -12.36 -14.45 -26.01
C ALA A 31 -13.48 -15.09 -25.18
N ALA A 32 -13.89 -14.41 -24.10
CA ALA A 32 -14.79 -14.94 -23.09
C ALA A 32 -16.17 -15.29 -23.68
N SER A 33 -16.67 -16.51 -23.41
CA SER A 33 -18.11 -16.64 -23.20
C SER A 33 -18.43 -15.83 -21.95
N LEU A 34 -19.28 -14.81 -22.08
CA LEU A 34 -19.62 -13.92 -20.98
C LEU A 34 -20.30 -14.76 -19.88
N GLY A 35 -19.57 -14.99 -18.79
CA GLY A 35 -20.13 -15.58 -17.57
C GLY A 35 -21.16 -14.65 -16.93
N GLU A 36 -21.85 -15.14 -15.91
CA GLU A 36 -22.81 -14.33 -15.17
C GLU A 36 -22.09 -13.18 -14.43
N THR A 37 -22.52 -11.93 -14.63
CA THR A 37 -22.00 -10.77 -13.88
C THR A 37 -22.74 -10.62 -12.56
N ALA A 38 -21.98 -10.56 -11.46
CA ALA A 38 -22.54 -10.37 -10.13
C ALA A 38 -23.08 -8.94 -9.95
N LEU A 39 -24.38 -8.80 -9.70
CA LEU A 39 -25.03 -7.50 -9.46
C LEU A 39 -24.77 -6.93 -8.05
N SER A 40 -24.33 -7.79 -7.13
CA SER A 40 -23.89 -7.48 -5.78
C SER A 40 -22.77 -8.44 -5.37
N ASP A 41 -22.08 -8.15 -4.28
CA ASP A 41 -21.20 -9.14 -3.64
C ASP A 41 -22.01 -10.41 -3.39
N SER A 42 -21.51 -11.54 -3.87
CA SER A 42 -22.26 -12.80 -3.88
C SER A 42 -21.41 -13.95 -3.38
N ALA A 43 -21.89 -14.60 -2.31
CA ALA A 43 -21.22 -15.78 -1.76
C ALA A 43 -21.34 -16.97 -2.73
N ARG A 44 -20.26 -17.75 -2.79
CA ARG A 44 -20.14 -18.97 -3.57
C ARG A 44 -19.52 -20.06 -2.72
N VAL A 45 -19.89 -21.30 -3.04
CA VAL A 45 -19.40 -22.51 -2.38
C VAL A 45 -19.03 -23.49 -3.48
N LEU A 46 -17.80 -24.00 -3.45
CA LEU A 46 -17.34 -25.05 -4.35
C LEU A 46 -17.73 -26.44 -3.82
N GLN A 47 -17.44 -27.48 -4.60
CA GLN A 47 -17.92 -28.84 -4.37
C GLN A 47 -17.46 -29.42 -3.02
N ASN A 48 -16.22 -29.17 -2.62
CA ASN A 48 -15.65 -29.60 -1.33
C ASN A 48 -15.91 -28.58 -0.20
N GLY A 49 -16.83 -27.65 -0.42
CA GLY A 49 -17.29 -26.71 0.60
C GLY A 49 -16.39 -25.49 0.82
N THR A 50 -15.37 -25.28 -0.02
CA THR A 50 -14.61 -24.02 0.00
C THR A 50 -15.52 -22.87 -0.37
N ARG A 51 -15.53 -21.83 0.46
CA ARG A 51 -16.37 -20.64 0.29
C ARG A 51 -15.53 -19.47 -0.19
N PHE A 52 -16.12 -18.59 -0.97
CA PHE A 52 -15.54 -17.30 -1.36
C PHE A 52 -16.65 -16.33 -1.79
N VAL A 53 -16.32 -15.06 -1.99
CA VAL A 53 -17.24 -14.03 -2.49
C VAL A 53 -16.79 -13.58 -3.88
N VAL A 54 -17.74 -13.49 -4.82
CA VAL A 54 -17.57 -12.79 -6.09
C VAL A 54 -17.98 -11.34 -5.88
N PRO A 55 -17.06 -10.36 -6.04
CA PRO A 55 -17.38 -8.95 -5.84
C PRO A 55 -18.38 -8.42 -6.87
N LYS A 56 -19.16 -7.41 -6.50
CA LYS A 56 -20.03 -6.67 -7.41
C LYS A 56 -19.28 -6.26 -8.69
N GLY A 57 -19.91 -6.49 -9.84
CA GLY A 57 -19.39 -6.15 -11.16
C GLY A 57 -18.49 -7.21 -11.78
N TRP A 58 -17.97 -8.17 -10.99
CA TRP A 58 -17.16 -9.26 -11.54
C TRP A 58 -18.04 -10.31 -12.22
N SER A 59 -17.52 -10.90 -13.29
CA SER A 59 -18.13 -12.06 -13.94
C SER A 59 -17.63 -13.35 -13.32
N ILE A 60 -18.45 -14.40 -13.34
CA ILE A 60 -18.04 -15.76 -12.98
C ILE A 60 -18.46 -16.76 -14.06
N ARG A 61 -17.55 -17.63 -14.45
CA ARG A 61 -17.82 -18.79 -15.32
C ARG A 61 -17.15 -20.04 -14.78
N ASN A 62 -17.72 -21.20 -15.07
CA ASN A 62 -17.11 -22.48 -14.74
C ASN A 62 -16.46 -23.09 -15.98
N GLN A 63 -15.22 -23.55 -15.86
CA GLN A 63 -14.46 -24.20 -16.93
C GLN A 63 -13.59 -25.30 -16.33
N ASP A 64 -13.76 -26.55 -16.77
CA ASP A 64 -12.96 -27.72 -16.34
C ASP A 64 -12.80 -27.87 -14.80
N GLY A 65 -13.90 -27.62 -14.08
CA GLY A 65 -13.95 -27.67 -12.61
C GLY A 65 -13.37 -26.45 -11.89
N ALA A 66 -12.90 -25.44 -12.63
CA ALA A 66 -12.45 -24.16 -12.10
C ALA A 66 -13.55 -23.10 -12.19
N ALA A 67 -13.74 -22.35 -11.11
CA ALA A 67 -14.47 -21.08 -11.13
C ALA A 67 -13.50 -19.97 -11.57
N ILE A 68 -13.78 -19.34 -12.72
CA ILE A 68 -12.98 -18.24 -13.26
C ILE A 68 -13.76 -16.94 -13.07
N LEU A 69 -13.24 -16.08 -12.20
CA LEU A 69 -13.75 -14.75 -11.94
C LEU A 69 -13.04 -13.78 -12.88
N GLY A 70 -13.79 -13.04 -13.70
CA GLY A 70 -13.24 -12.02 -14.59
C GLY A 70 -13.57 -10.62 -14.08
N ALA A 71 -12.56 -9.76 -13.96
CA ALA A 71 -12.76 -8.36 -13.62
C ALA A 71 -13.50 -7.62 -14.77
N PRO A 72 -14.21 -6.51 -14.48
CA PRO A 72 -14.91 -5.72 -15.49
C PRO A 72 -14.04 -5.26 -16.67
N GLU A 73 -12.74 -5.06 -16.44
CA GLU A 73 -11.75 -4.65 -17.43
C GLU A 73 -11.42 -5.74 -18.47
N GLY A 74 -11.71 -7.01 -18.18
CA GLY A 74 -11.56 -8.15 -19.10
C GLY A 74 -10.15 -8.75 -19.22
N ASP A 75 -9.09 -8.07 -18.77
CA ASP A 75 -7.69 -8.53 -18.83
C ASP A 75 -7.18 -9.14 -17.51
N ALA A 76 -8.09 -9.44 -16.57
CA ALA A 76 -7.77 -9.90 -15.23
C ALA A 76 -8.69 -11.03 -14.79
N HIS A 77 -8.08 -12.14 -14.35
CA HIS A 77 -8.78 -13.32 -13.86
C HIS A 77 -8.27 -13.78 -12.49
N ILE A 78 -9.22 -14.15 -11.63
CA ILE A 78 -8.96 -14.99 -10.45
C ILE A 78 -9.58 -16.36 -10.72
N VAL A 79 -8.76 -17.40 -10.69
CA VAL A 79 -9.21 -18.78 -10.93
C VAL A 79 -9.18 -19.52 -9.63
N ILE A 80 -10.29 -20.15 -9.24
CA ILE A 80 -10.37 -20.95 -8.03
C ILE A 80 -10.79 -22.36 -8.44
N ARG A 81 -9.97 -23.36 -8.08
CA ARG A 81 -10.23 -24.76 -8.42
C ARG A 81 -9.93 -25.65 -7.23
N GLU A 82 -10.86 -26.54 -6.93
CA GLU A 82 -10.61 -27.65 -6.00
C GLU A 82 -10.10 -28.86 -6.77
N GLY A 83 -9.14 -29.59 -6.21
CA GLY A 83 -8.73 -30.89 -6.75
C GLY A 83 -7.29 -31.30 -6.46
N GLY A 84 -7.04 -32.59 -6.65
CA GLY A 84 -5.73 -33.25 -6.48
C GLY A 84 -5.48 -33.74 -5.06
N SER A 85 -5.13 -35.03 -4.92
CA SER A 85 -4.51 -35.63 -3.73
C SER A 85 -2.97 -35.66 -3.83
N ASP A 86 -2.45 -35.43 -5.03
CA ASP A 86 -1.05 -35.70 -5.39
C ASP A 86 -0.08 -34.55 -5.02
N GLY A 87 -0.52 -33.66 -4.12
CA GLY A 87 0.27 -32.55 -3.59
C GLY A 87 0.05 -31.21 -4.29
N ALA A 88 0.61 -30.15 -3.70
CA ALA A 88 0.42 -28.76 -4.11
C ALA A 88 0.86 -28.48 -5.56
N ASP A 89 2.03 -29.01 -5.96
CA ASP A 89 2.63 -28.75 -7.28
C ASP A 89 1.75 -29.33 -8.40
N ALA A 90 1.25 -30.56 -8.21
CA ALA A 90 0.33 -31.20 -9.14
C ALA A 90 -1.02 -30.47 -9.22
N ALA A 91 -1.57 -30.06 -8.08
CA ALA A 91 -2.81 -29.28 -8.04
C ALA A 91 -2.68 -27.94 -8.79
N VAL A 92 -1.56 -27.23 -8.61
CA VAL A 92 -1.28 -25.97 -9.31
C VAL A 92 -1.11 -26.19 -10.80
N ALA A 93 -0.35 -27.20 -11.22
CA ALA A 93 -0.19 -27.53 -12.64
C ALA A 93 -1.53 -27.88 -13.30
N ALA A 94 -2.38 -28.68 -12.65
CA ALA A 94 -3.70 -29.02 -13.13
C ALA A 94 -4.62 -27.78 -13.26
N THR A 95 -4.51 -26.83 -12.33
CA THR A 95 -5.30 -25.61 -12.36
C THR A 95 -4.87 -24.66 -13.48
N TRP A 96 -3.56 -24.54 -13.73
CA TRP A 96 -3.05 -23.82 -14.90
C TRP A 96 -3.50 -24.48 -16.21
N ALA A 97 -3.45 -25.82 -16.30
CA ALA A 97 -3.90 -26.54 -17.48
C ALA A 97 -5.39 -26.32 -17.77
N ALA A 98 -6.23 -26.29 -16.73
CA ALA A 98 -7.67 -26.01 -16.85
C ALA A 98 -7.98 -24.57 -17.28
N TYR A 99 -7.21 -23.60 -16.77
CA TYR A 99 -7.41 -22.18 -17.08
C TYR A 99 -6.79 -21.75 -18.42
N ARG A 100 -5.50 -22.07 -18.60
CA ARG A 100 -4.68 -21.68 -19.75
C ARG A 100 -3.86 -22.89 -20.23
N PRO A 101 -4.47 -23.76 -21.06
CA PRO A 101 -3.78 -24.92 -21.64
C PRO A 101 -2.46 -24.52 -22.31
N GLY A 102 -1.38 -25.25 -22.03
CA GLY A 102 -0.05 -24.97 -22.56
C GLY A 102 0.73 -23.89 -21.80
N PHE A 103 0.22 -23.34 -20.70
CA PHE A 103 0.99 -22.46 -19.84
C PHE A 103 2.21 -23.20 -19.28
N ALA A 104 3.41 -22.71 -19.61
CA ALA A 104 4.67 -23.26 -19.15
C ALA A 104 5.55 -22.12 -18.61
N ALA A 105 5.67 -22.02 -17.29
CA ALA A 105 6.55 -21.06 -16.62
C ALA A 105 7.12 -21.66 -15.34
N THR A 106 8.38 -21.37 -15.05
CA THR A 106 9.02 -21.77 -13.79
C THR A 106 8.58 -20.84 -12.67
N ALA A 107 8.02 -21.40 -11.61
CA ALA A 107 7.62 -20.63 -10.43
C ALA A 107 8.71 -20.62 -9.36
N GLN A 108 8.80 -19.51 -8.62
CA GLN A 108 9.41 -19.49 -7.29
C GLN A 108 8.34 -19.91 -6.27
N ALA A 109 8.52 -21.07 -5.64
CA ALA A 109 7.55 -21.63 -4.70
C ALA A 109 8.05 -21.55 -3.25
N ALA A 110 7.15 -21.20 -2.32
CA ALA A 110 7.47 -21.14 -0.89
C ALA A 110 6.27 -21.51 -0.02
N ASP A 111 6.51 -22.31 1.03
CA ASP A 111 5.50 -22.64 2.03
C ASP A 111 5.21 -21.47 2.97
N ARG A 112 3.93 -21.35 3.32
CA ARG A 112 3.38 -20.37 4.25
C ARG A 112 2.77 -21.10 5.45
N PRO A 113 2.76 -20.46 6.64
CA PRO A 113 2.14 -21.07 7.81
C PRO A 113 0.66 -21.35 7.55
N ALA A 114 0.16 -22.43 8.13
CA ALA A 114 -1.26 -22.73 8.18
C ALA A 114 -2.01 -21.56 8.82
N ARG A 115 -3.11 -21.11 8.19
CA ARG A 115 -3.95 -20.02 8.68
C ARG A 115 -5.40 -20.25 8.31
N GLU A 116 -6.30 -19.66 9.08
CA GLU A 116 -7.73 -19.58 8.71
C GLU A 116 -8.39 -20.94 8.40
N GLY A 117 -7.99 -21.95 9.17
CA GLY A 117 -8.51 -23.31 9.04
C GLY A 117 -7.84 -24.17 7.99
N TRP A 118 -6.94 -23.61 7.15
CA TRP A 118 -6.13 -24.38 6.19
C TRP A 118 -4.99 -25.10 6.90
N ASP A 119 -4.72 -26.35 6.51
CA ASP A 119 -3.70 -27.20 7.13
C ASP A 119 -2.30 -26.95 6.53
N GLN A 120 -2.24 -26.50 5.27
CA GLN A 120 -1.02 -26.10 4.58
C GLN A 120 -1.32 -25.00 3.58
N THR A 121 -0.36 -24.10 3.36
CA THR A 121 -0.44 -23.09 2.31
C THR A 121 0.89 -23.02 1.57
N ARG A 122 0.87 -23.01 0.24
CA ARG A 122 2.07 -22.86 -0.59
C ARG A 122 1.82 -21.81 -1.68
N ARG A 123 2.73 -20.85 -1.81
CA ARG A 123 2.63 -19.74 -2.78
C ARG A 123 3.63 -19.93 -3.90
N TYR A 124 3.22 -19.64 -5.13
CA TYR A 124 3.99 -19.75 -6.36
C TYR A 124 3.98 -18.39 -7.04
N ARG A 125 5.15 -17.80 -7.30
CA ARG A 125 5.28 -16.56 -8.07
C ARG A 125 5.89 -16.87 -9.43
N TYR A 126 5.30 -16.33 -10.49
CA TYR A 126 5.80 -16.44 -11.85
C TYR A 126 6.35 -15.09 -12.31
N GLU A 127 7.37 -15.10 -13.14
CA GLU A 127 7.88 -13.89 -13.78
C GLU A 127 7.02 -13.55 -15.01
N SER A 128 6.59 -12.29 -15.12
CA SER A 128 6.00 -11.77 -16.36
C SER A 128 7.11 -11.35 -17.31
N PRO A 129 7.09 -11.72 -18.60
CA PRO A 129 8.14 -11.34 -19.57
C PRO A 129 8.39 -9.83 -19.67
N ASP A 130 7.34 -9.03 -19.52
CA ASP A 130 7.36 -7.57 -19.61
C ASP A 130 7.27 -6.87 -18.24
N GLY A 131 7.12 -7.64 -17.15
CA GLY A 131 6.92 -7.13 -15.80
C GLY A 131 5.54 -6.49 -15.54
N THR A 132 4.62 -6.49 -16.50
CA THR A 132 3.35 -5.74 -16.37
C THR A 132 2.22 -6.55 -15.75
N ARG A 133 2.37 -7.87 -15.65
CA ARG A 133 1.36 -8.78 -15.09
C ARG A 133 1.79 -9.37 -13.76
N ASN A 134 0.84 -9.37 -12.82
CA ASN A 134 0.93 -10.09 -11.57
C ASN A 134 0.45 -11.52 -11.78
N LEU A 135 1.41 -12.45 -11.84
CA LEU A 135 1.15 -13.88 -12.01
C LEU A 135 1.57 -14.63 -10.74
N PHE A 136 0.59 -15.17 -10.01
CA PHE A 136 0.88 -16.06 -8.88
C PHE A 136 -0.19 -17.15 -8.71
N ALA A 137 0.18 -18.24 -8.06
CA ALA A 137 -0.74 -19.25 -7.58
C ALA A 137 -0.62 -19.45 -6.06
N LEU A 138 -1.71 -19.84 -5.43
CA LEU A 138 -1.79 -20.18 -4.02
C LEU A 138 -2.46 -21.56 -3.90
N ALA A 139 -1.76 -22.53 -3.35
CA ALA A 139 -2.30 -23.84 -3.03
C ALA A 139 -2.61 -23.91 -1.53
N LEU A 140 -3.84 -24.23 -1.19
CA LEU A 140 -4.38 -24.27 0.17
C LEU A 140 -4.90 -25.68 0.46
N ARG A 141 -4.36 -26.37 1.47
CA ARG A 141 -4.78 -27.74 1.80
C ARG A 141 -5.79 -27.76 2.93
N LYS A 142 -6.83 -28.57 2.78
CA LYS A 142 -7.70 -29.01 3.88
C LYS A 142 -7.94 -30.51 3.79
N GLY A 143 -7.53 -31.26 4.81
CA GLY A 143 -7.51 -32.72 4.78
C GLY A 143 -6.64 -33.21 3.61
N GLU A 144 -7.24 -34.01 2.74
CA GLU A 144 -6.60 -34.55 1.53
C GLU A 144 -6.77 -33.66 0.29
N HIS A 145 -7.60 -32.61 0.39
CA HIS A 145 -7.97 -31.79 -0.76
C HIS A 145 -7.16 -30.50 -0.83
N TRP A 146 -6.81 -30.12 -2.05
CA TRP A 146 -6.23 -28.81 -2.35
C TRP A 146 -7.25 -27.89 -3.01
N THR A 147 -7.27 -26.64 -2.56
CA THR A 147 -7.87 -25.51 -3.26
C THR A 147 -6.73 -24.69 -3.86
N VAL A 148 -6.75 -24.48 -5.16
CA VAL A 148 -5.79 -23.63 -5.85
C VAL A 148 -6.45 -22.35 -6.30
N VAL A 149 -5.76 -21.24 -6.05
CA VAL A 149 -6.10 -19.93 -6.61
C VAL A 149 -5.01 -19.51 -7.58
N ILE A 150 -5.36 -19.14 -8.79
CA ILE A 150 -4.48 -18.42 -9.72
C ILE A 150 -4.93 -16.97 -9.78
N SER A 151 -3.95 -16.06 -9.71
CA SER A 151 -4.13 -14.64 -9.96
C SER A 151 -3.38 -14.31 -11.25
N ASP A 152 -4.13 -13.89 -12.27
CA ASP A 152 -3.60 -13.49 -13.58
C ASP A 152 -4.21 -12.16 -14.00
N LEU A 153 -3.53 -11.06 -13.66
CA LEU A 153 -4.02 -9.71 -13.91
C LEU A 153 -2.88 -8.72 -14.14
N SER A 154 -3.15 -7.64 -14.86
CA SER A 154 -2.21 -6.52 -15.01
C SER A 154 -1.99 -5.81 -13.66
N ALA A 155 -0.83 -5.15 -13.50
CA ALA A 155 -0.52 -4.36 -12.32
C ALA A 155 -1.53 -3.21 -12.12
N ALA A 156 -1.96 -2.59 -13.22
CA ALA A 156 -2.99 -1.54 -13.22
C ALA A 156 -4.32 -2.03 -12.64
N VAL A 157 -4.80 -3.21 -13.05
CA VAL A 157 -6.03 -3.78 -12.50
C VAL A 157 -5.84 -4.22 -11.05
N ALA A 158 -4.66 -4.74 -10.69
CA ALA A 158 -4.38 -5.11 -9.31
C ALA A 158 -4.47 -3.91 -8.36
N GLU A 159 -3.88 -2.78 -8.74
CA GLU A 159 -3.98 -1.54 -7.94
C GLU A 159 -5.42 -1.00 -7.91
N ARG A 160 -6.08 -0.97 -9.07
CA ARG A 160 -7.47 -0.47 -9.18
C ARG A 160 -8.46 -1.31 -8.37
N ARG A 161 -8.28 -2.63 -8.34
CA ARG A 161 -9.24 -3.60 -7.77
C ARG A 161 -8.76 -4.19 -6.45
N ASP A 162 -7.74 -3.62 -5.81
CA ASP A 162 -7.09 -4.15 -4.59
C ASP A 162 -8.12 -4.51 -3.51
N ALA A 163 -9.06 -3.61 -3.19
CA ALA A 163 -10.13 -3.86 -2.22
C ALA A 163 -11.02 -5.07 -2.59
N GLN A 164 -11.36 -5.22 -3.88
CA GLN A 164 -12.18 -6.34 -4.34
C GLN A 164 -11.39 -7.66 -4.35
N LEU A 165 -10.10 -7.62 -4.65
CA LEU A 165 -9.20 -8.76 -4.53
C LEU A 165 -9.09 -9.20 -3.06
N GLU A 166 -8.93 -8.26 -2.13
CA GLU A 166 -8.95 -8.54 -0.69
C GLU A 166 -10.27 -9.18 -0.25
N VAL A 167 -11.43 -8.75 -0.77
CA VAL A 167 -12.71 -9.44 -0.53
C VAL A 167 -12.66 -10.90 -0.99
N ILE A 168 -12.14 -11.18 -2.20
CA ILE A 168 -12.04 -12.56 -2.72
C ILE A 168 -11.12 -13.40 -1.82
N PHE A 169 -9.89 -12.94 -1.57
CA PHE A 169 -8.90 -13.71 -0.81
C PHE A 169 -9.29 -13.87 0.66
N ASN A 170 -9.85 -12.84 1.30
CA ASN A 170 -10.23 -12.91 2.71
C ASN A 170 -11.55 -13.65 2.93
N THR A 171 -12.33 -13.92 1.89
CA THR A 171 -13.52 -14.78 2.01
C THR A 171 -13.26 -16.22 1.58
N LEU A 172 -12.06 -16.51 1.05
CA LEU A 172 -11.63 -17.85 0.66
C LEU A 172 -11.31 -18.73 1.87
N LEU A 173 -12.31 -19.49 2.32
CA LEU A 173 -12.26 -20.27 3.56
C LEU A 173 -12.61 -21.74 3.33
N PRO A 174 -11.97 -22.68 4.06
CA PRO A 174 -12.30 -24.09 3.95
C PRO A 174 -13.67 -24.38 4.57
N GLN A 175 -14.24 -25.53 4.19
CA GLN A 175 -15.51 -25.99 4.74
C GLN A 175 -15.49 -26.03 6.28
N GLY A 176 -16.57 -25.55 6.89
CA GLY A 176 -16.77 -25.60 8.34
C GLY A 176 -15.92 -24.62 9.17
N TYR A 177 -14.95 -23.92 8.56
CA TYR A 177 -14.16 -22.93 9.30
C TYR A 177 -14.93 -21.63 9.50
N THR A 178 -14.93 -21.14 10.74
CA THR A 178 -15.48 -19.84 11.12
C THR A 178 -14.40 -19.07 11.87
N ARG A 179 -14.15 -17.81 11.45
CA ARG A 179 -13.21 -16.93 12.17
C ARG A 179 -13.75 -16.59 13.55
N GLU A 180 -12.84 -16.33 14.48
CA GLU A 180 -13.22 -15.82 15.79
C GLU A 180 -13.92 -14.47 15.66
N THR A 181 -15.03 -14.31 16.40
CA THR A 181 -15.72 -13.06 16.61
C THR A 181 -15.71 -12.67 18.09
N PHE A 182 -15.64 -11.37 18.35
CA PHE A 182 -15.75 -10.75 19.67
C PHE A 182 -17.13 -10.15 19.93
N ALA A 183 -18.06 -10.27 18.97
CA ALA A 183 -19.43 -9.78 19.14
C ALA A 183 -20.07 -10.32 20.43
N GLY A 184 -20.65 -9.43 21.23
CA GLY A 184 -21.33 -9.77 22.49
C GLY A 184 -20.40 -10.19 23.63
N ARG A 185 -19.07 -10.24 23.45
CA ARG A 185 -18.14 -10.51 24.55
C ARG A 185 -17.95 -9.26 25.41
N PRO A 186 -17.89 -9.38 26.75
CA PRO A 186 -17.59 -8.24 27.61
C PRO A 186 -16.13 -7.81 27.44
N ALA A 187 -15.89 -6.50 27.29
CA ALA A 187 -14.53 -5.96 27.26
C ALA A 187 -13.95 -5.89 28.68
N HIS A 188 -12.71 -6.34 28.84
CA HIS A 188 -11.99 -6.25 30.10
C HIS A 188 -11.32 -4.89 30.31
N ARG A 189 -11.04 -4.55 31.57
CA ARG A 189 -10.22 -3.38 31.91
C ARG A 189 -8.76 -3.64 31.54
N LEU A 190 -8.11 -2.66 30.90
CA LEU A 190 -6.68 -2.64 30.64
C LEU A 190 -5.92 -2.36 31.94
N ASP A 191 -5.94 -3.33 32.85
CA ASP A 191 -5.13 -3.33 34.07
C ASP A 191 -3.65 -3.66 33.76
N ALA A 192 -2.82 -3.71 34.81
CA ALA A 192 -1.39 -3.97 34.65
C ALA A 192 -1.10 -5.33 33.96
N ALA A 193 -1.90 -6.37 34.23
CA ALA A 193 -1.68 -7.69 33.64
C ALA A 193 -2.02 -7.70 32.14
N ARG A 194 -3.12 -7.06 31.75
CA ARG A 194 -3.51 -6.95 30.34
C ARG A 194 -2.61 -6.01 29.55
N ILE A 195 -2.18 -4.91 30.15
CA ILE A 195 -1.16 -4.03 29.55
C ILE A 195 0.13 -4.82 29.33
N ALA A 196 0.55 -5.67 30.28
CA ALA A 196 1.74 -6.50 30.11
C ALA A 196 1.66 -7.37 28.85
N LEU A 197 0.51 -7.99 28.54
CA LEU A 197 0.29 -8.79 27.32
C LEU A 197 0.42 -7.98 26.02
N LEU A 198 0.04 -6.70 26.03
CA LEU A 198 0.23 -5.80 24.88
C LEU A 198 1.71 -5.43 24.72
N THR A 199 2.37 -5.10 25.83
CA THR A 199 3.79 -4.74 25.82
C THR A 199 4.70 -5.92 25.51
N GLU A 200 4.28 -7.15 25.83
CA GLU A 200 4.95 -8.39 25.44
C GLU A 200 5.01 -8.54 23.92
N LEU A 201 3.91 -8.31 23.21
CA LEU A 201 3.91 -8.32 21.74
C LEU A 201 4.90 -7.29 21.20
N ILE A 202 4.90 -6.07 21.76
CA ILE A 202 5.79 -4.99 21.33
C ILE A 202 7.25 -5.38 21.52
N GLU A 203 7.66 -5.83 22.71
CA GLU A 203 9.05 -6.21 22.98
C GLU A 203 9.47 -7.45 22.17
N THR A 204 8.57 -8.40 21.96
CA THR A 204 8.82 -9.58 21.13
C THR A 204 9.06 -9.15 19.69
N ALA A 205 8.17 -8.33 19.12
CA ALA A 205 8.33 -7.81 17.76
C ALA A 205 9.59 -6.95 17.64
N ARG A 206 9.89 -6.15 18.66
CA ARG A 206 11.07 -5.29 18.68
C ARG A 206 12.35 -6.10 18.52
N LYS A 207 12.47 -7.19 19.26
CA LYS A 207 13.64 -8.08 19.24
C LYS A 207 13.68 -8.96 17.99
N THR A 208 12.55 -9.46 17.54
CA THR A 208 12.49 -10.44 16.44
C THR A 208 12.46 -9.83 15.04
N LEU A 209 12.08 -8.55 14.93
CA LEU A 209 12.02 -7.78 13.69
C LEU A 209 13.05 -6.64 13.64
N ASP A 210 13.99 -6.59 14.58
CA ASP A 210 15.02 -5.55 14.70
C ASP A 210 14.48 -4.12 14.69
N ILE A 211 13.33 -3.88 15.32
CA ILE A 211 12.75 -2.53 15.42
C ILE A 211 13.52 -1.74 16.49
N PRO A 212 14.09 -0.56 16.20
CA PRO A 212 14.86 0.17 17.22
C PRO A 212 14.00 0.74 18.35
N GLY A 213 12.82 1.27 18.04
CA GLY A 213 11.97 1.92 19.04
C GLY A 213 10.48 1.97 18.68
N VAL A 214 9.66 1.93 19.73
CA VAL A 214 8.19 1.97 19.64
C VAL A 214 7.65 2.87 20.76
N ALA A 215 6.69 3.72 20.47
CA ALA A 215 5.89 4.41 21.48
C ALA A 215 4.46 3.85 21.46
N LEU A 216 3.88 3.65 22.65
CA LEU A 216 2.51 3.17 22.84
C LEU A 216 1.75 4.10 23.80
N GLY A 217 0.53 4.45 23.43
CA GLY A 217 -0.45 5.08 24.29
C GLY A 217 -1.75 4.26 24.33
N LEU A 218 -2.36 4.11 25.50
CA LEU A 218 -3.62 3.41 25.71
C LEU A 218 -4.57 4.28 26.53
N VAL A 219 -5.83 4.29 26.14
CA VAL A 219 -6.94 4.95 26.82
C VAL A 219 -8.06 3.95 27.06
N GLN A 220 -8.68 4.05 28.24
CA GLN A 220 -9.93 3.38 28.54
C GLN A 220 -10.80 4.26 29.43
N ASP A 221 -12.10 4.31 29.16
CA ASP A 221 -13.10 5.07 29.93
C ASP A 221 -12.69 6.54 30.13
N GLY A 222 -12.19 7.15 29.06
CA GLY A 222 -11.75 8.55 29.04
C GLY A 222 -10.42 8.83 29.76
N LYS A 223 -9.74 7.82 30.32
CA LYS A 223 -8.47 7.95 31.05
C LYS A 223 -7.32 7.36 30.26
N VAL A 224 -6.15 8.00 30.29
CA VAL A 224 -4.91 7.40 29.80
C VAL A 224 -4.47 6.36 30.83
N VAL A 225 -4.45 5.08 30.44
CA VAL A 225 -4.09 3.95 31.31
C VAL A 225 -2.64 3.50 31.10
N PHE A 226 -2.03 3.86 29.96
CA PHE A 226 -0.63 3.68 29.68
C PHE A 226 -0.15 4.73 28.66
N GLU A 227 1.04 5.30 28.87
CA GLU A 227 1.78 6.00 27.84
C GLU A 227 3.29 5.78 28.07
N GLY A 228 4.00 5.30 27.07
CA GLY A 228 5.39 4.89 27.25
C GLY A 228 6.12 4.59 25.95
N GLY A 229 7.41 4.32 26.08
CA GLY A 229 8.26 3.97 24.96
C GLY A 229 9.12 2.75 25.25
N PHE A 230 9.53 2.09 24.17
CA PHE A 230 10.33 0.88 24.14
C PHE A 230 11.51 1.11 23.21
N GLY A 231 12.69 0.65 23.60
CA GLY A 231 13.90 0.80 22.80
C GLY A 231 14.38 2.25 22.67
N VAL A 232 15.01 2.58 21.53
CA VAL A 232 15.77 3.81 21.33
C VAL A 232 15.29 4.62 20.14
N ARG A 233 15.48 5.94 20.22
CA ARG A 233 15.11 6.89 19.15
C ARG A 233 15.93 6.71 17.89
N GLN A 234 17.16 6.22 18.04
CA GLN A 234 18.11 6.02 16.96
C GLN A 234 19.06 4.87 17.32
N ILE A 235 19.29 3.95 16.38
CA ILE A 235 20.26 2.88 16.55
C ILE A 235 21.66 3.45 16.82
N GLY A 236 22.41 2.80 17.73
CA GLY A 236 23.74 3.24 18.16
C GLY A 236 23.75 4.44 19.13
N ARG A 237 22.58 4.94 19.54
CA ARG A 237 22.45 5.97 20.60
C ARG A 237 21.62 5.45 21.75
N ALA A 238 21.97 5.87 22.98
CA ALA A 238 21.31 5.41 24.20
C ALA A 238 19.97 6.11 24.51
N ALA A 239 19.61 7.16 23.77
CA ALA A 239 18.44 7.96 24.11
C ALA A 239 17.13 7.16 23.88
N PRO A 240 16.32 6.94 24.94
CA PRO A 240 15.15 6.08 24.85
C PRO A 240 14.02 6.77 24.09
N VAL A 241 13.13 5.96 23.52
CA VAL A 241 11.80 6.42 23.13
C VAL A 241 10.97 6.66 24.39
N ASP A 242 10.21 7.75 24.41
CA ASP A 242 9.25 8.08 25.47
C ASP A 242 7.90 8.54 24.89
N ALA A 243 6.92 8.82 25.75
CA ALA A 243 5.58 9.26 25.35
C ALA A 243 5.54 10.61 24.60
N ARG A 244 6.63 11.40 24.65
CA ARG A 244 6.75 12.72 24.02
C ARG A 244 7.64 12.72 22.78
N THR A 245 8.24 11.58 22.46
CA THR A 245 9.11 11.40 21.29
C THR A 245 8.28 11.57 20.03
N LEU A 246 8.73 12.46 19.15
CA LEU A 246 8.09 12.74 17.87
C LEU A 246 8.45 11.67 16.84
N PHE A 247 7.42 11.20 16.15
CA PHE A 247 7.52 10.32 14.99
C PHE A 247 6.80 10.99 13.83
N ASN A 248 7.24 10.70 12.61
CA ASN A 248 6.41 10.96 11.44
C ASN A 248 5.20 10.01 11.50
N ILE A 249 3.98 10.55 11.57
CA ILE A 249 2.74 9.79 11.72
C ILE A 249 2.11 9.42 10.37
N ALA A 250 2.81 9.72 9.28
CA ALA A 250 2.43 9.34 7.92
C ALA A 250 0.94 9.70 7.64
N SER A 251 0.17 8.76 7.10
CA SER A 251 -1.21 8.99 6.67
C SER A 251 -2.22 9.20 7.80
N ASN A 252 -1.83 9.09 9.08
CA ASN A 252 -2.69 9.53 10.19
C ASN A 252 -3.07 11.02 10.09
N GLY A 253 -2.29 11.82 9.35
CA GLY A 253 -2.63 13.21 9.02
C GLY A 253 -4.00 13.35 8.34
N LYS A 254 -4.47 12.37 7.54
CA LYS A 254 -5.79 12.41 6.88
C LYS A 254 -6.94 12.52 7.89
N ALA A 255 -6.85 11.76 8.99
CA ALA A 255 -7.82 11.78 10.07
C ALA A 255 -7.84 13.12 10.83
N LEU A 256 -6.71 13.84 10.86
CA LEU A 256 -6.63 15.19 11.43
C LEU A 256 -7.13 16.24 10.43
N THR A 257 -6.80 16.11 9.15
CA THR A 257 -7.29 16.97 8.05
C THR A 257 -8.82 16.91 7.93
N THR A 258 -9.41 15.72 7.96
CA THR A 258 -10.87 15.56 7.92
C THR A 258 -11.55 16.11 9.18
N LEU A 259 -10.88 16.07 10.34
CA LEU A 259 -11.37 16.78 11.54
C LEU A 259 -11.38 18.30 11.31
N MET A 260 -10.32 18.86 10.71
CA MET A 260 -10.26 20.29 10.38
C MET A 260 -11.39 20.71 9.44
N LEU A 261 -11.73 19.88 8.43
CA LEU A 261 -12.89 20.11 7.57
C LEU A 261 -14.21 20.04 8.35
N ALA A 262 -14.37 19.05 9.22
CA ALA A 262 -15.56 18.90 10.06
C ALA A 262 -15.80 20.12 10.98
N ARG A 263 -14.74 20.71 11.53
CA ARG A 263 -14.84 21.98 12.29
C ARG A 263 -15.38 23.13 11.45
N GLN A 264 -15.12 23.13 10.14
CA GLN A 264 -15.65 24.14 9.22
C GLN A 264 -17.09 23.84 8.79
N VAL A 265 -17.46 22.56 8.67
CA VAL A 265 -18.84 22.12 8.47
C VAL A 265 -19.72 22.57 9.64
N GLU A 266 -19.29 22.30 10.89
CA GLU A 266 -20.03 22.79 12.07
C GLU A 266 -20.19 24.31 12.08
N ALA A 267 -19.15 25.04 11.64
CA ALA A 267 -19.20 26.49 11.54
C ALA A 267 -20.06 27.02 10.39
N GLY A 268 -20.74 26.15 9.62
CA GLY A 268 -21.61 26.52 8.51
C GLY A 268 -20.89 27.12 7.31
N ARG A 269 -19.59 26.85 7.14
CA ARG A 269 -18.81 27.39 6.01
C ARG A 269 -19.12 26.67 4.69
N PHE A 270 -19.43 25.38 4.79
CA PHE A 270 -19.84 24.48 3.72
C PHE A 270 -20.37 23.19 4.34
N ASP A 271 -21.03 22.35 3.55
CA ASP A 271 -21.44 21.00 3.95
C ASP A 271 -20.62 19.94 3.21
N TRP A 272 -20.68 18.69 3.68
CA TRP A 272 -19.99 17.56 3.04
C TRP A 272 -20.37 17.33 1.57
N ASN A 273 -21.59 17.71 1.19
CA ASN A 273 -22.11 17.62 -0.18
C ASN A 273 -21.92 18.89 -1.01
N THR A 274 -21.34 19.97 -0.44
CA THR A 274 -21.08 21.20 -1.19
C THR A 274 -20.07 20.93 -2.31
N PRO A 275 -20.37 21.30 -3.58
CA PRO A 275 -19.41 21.20 -4.67
C PRO A 275 -18.17 22.07 -4.40
N VAL A 276 -16.98 21.51 -4.48
CA VAL A 276 -15.72 22.21 -4.15
C VAL A 276 -15.52 23.44 -5.03
N ALA A 277 -15.80 23.29 -6.33
CA ALA A 277 -15.69 24.35 -7.33
C ALA A 277 -16.67 25.52 -7.11
N SER A 278 -17.71 25.36 -6.27
CA SER A 278 -18.61 26.47 -5.91
C SER A 278 -17.96 27.49 -4.96
N ILE A 279 -16.94 27.06 -4.21
CA ILE A 279 -16.22 27.87 -3.24
C ILE A 279 -14.82 28.21 -3.76
N TRP A 280 -14.06 27.20 -4.18
CA TRP A 280 -12.73 27.37 -4.77
C TRP A 280 -12.84 27.34 -6.29
N ARG A 281 -13.06 28.50 -6.92
CA ARG A 281 -13.42 28.60 -8.35
C ARG A 281 -12.31 28.12 -9.29
N GLU A 282 -11.06 28.16 -8.85
CA GLU A 282 -9.88 27.69 -9.56
C GLU A 282 -9.65 26.18 -9.40
N PHE A 283 -10.40 25.50 -8.53
CA PHE A 283 -10.28 24.06 -8.33
C PHE A 283 -10.59 23.28 -9.61
N ARG A 284 -9.70 22.36 -9.98
CA ARG A 284 -9.82 21.48 -11.14
C ARG A 284 -9.38 20.08 -10.74
N VAL A 285 -10.12 19.08 -11.20
CA VAL A 285 -9.82 17.66 -11.03
C VAL A 285 -10.42 16.89 -12.19
N GLY A 286 -9.59 16.14 -12.91
CA GLY A 286 -9.96 15.51 -14.16
C GLY A 286 -10.65 16.46 -15.14
N ASP A 287 -11.70 15.97 -15.78
CA ASP A 287 -12.47 16.78 -16.71
C ASP A 287 -13.45 17.77 -16.04
N ALA A 288 -14.13 18.57 -16.86
CA ALA A 288 -15.06 19.59 -16.39
C ALA A 288 -16.29 18.98 -15.67
N GLU A 289 -16.69 17.76 -16.02
CA GLU A 289 -17.81 17.09 -15.37
C GLU A 289 -17.41 16.61 -13.98
N THR A 290 -16.28 15.91 -13.88
CA THR A 290 -15.67 15.46 -12.63
C THR A 290 -15.49 16.64 -11.68
N THR A 291 -14.90 17.73 -12.15
CA THR A 291 -14.72 18.96 -11.37
C THR A 291 -16.04 19.51 -10.81
N ARG A 292 -17.14 19.46 -11.56
CA ARG A 292 -18.46 19.92 -11.09
C ARG A 292 -19.10 18.97 -10.07
N ARG A 293 -18.85 17.67 -10.18
CA ARG A 293 -19.42 16.60 -9.33
C ARG A 293 -18.68 16.42 -8.00
N VAL A 294 -17.40 16.79 -7.92
CA VAL A 294 -16.60 16.63 -6.70
C VAL A 294 -17.12 17.56 -5.59
N ALA A 295 -17.65 16.94 -4.53
CA ALA A 295 -18.08 17.56 -3.29
C ALA A 295 -16.99 17.43 -2.23
N VAL A 296 -17.09 18.15 -1.12
CA VAL A 296 -16.06 18.14 -0.06
C VAL A 296 -15.75 16.73 0.44
N LYS A 297 -16.75 15.88 0.68
CA LYS A 297 -16.53 14.48 1.10
C LYS A 297 -15.72 13.65 0.08
N HIS A 298 -15.92 13.93 -1.20
CA HIS A 298 -15.27 13.23 -2.30
C HIS A 298 -13.75 13.42 -2.29
N LEU A 299 -13.25 14.52 -1.73
CA LEU A 299 -11.81 14.78 -1.60
C LEU A 299 -11.09 13.82 -0.65
N ILE A 300 -11.79 13.18 0.30
CA ILE A 300 -11.14 12.41 1.38
C ILE A 300 -11.75 11.02 1.62
N CYS A 301 -12.81 10.65 0.90
CA CYS A 301 -13.47 9.35 1.03
C CYS A 301 -12.80 8.20 0.25
N ALA A 302 -11.80 8.50 -0.60
CA ALA A 302 -11.20 7.54 -1.53
C ALA A 302 -12.23 6.81 -2.42
N CYS A 303 -13.33 7.50 -2.74
CA CYS A 303 -14.52 6.93 -3.38
C CYS A 303 -14.84 7.60 -4.74
N THR A 304 -13.90 8.30 -5.37
CA THR A 304 -14.11 8.95 -6.67
C THR A 304 -13.56 8.16 -7.85
N GLY A 305 -12.89 7.03 -7.59
CA GLY A 305 -12.13 6.34 -8.62
C GLY A 305 -10.89 7.11 -9.09
N MET A 306 -10.42 8.11 -8.34
CA MET A 306 -9.20 8.85 -8.70
C MET A 306 -7.97 8.03 -8.26
N PRO A 307 -7.04 7.72 -9.17
CA PRO A 307 -5.91 6.89 -8.82
C PRO A 307 -4.85 7.62 -7.99
N ARG A 308 -3.90 6.82 -7.51
CA ARG A 308 -2.66 7.32 -6.93
C ARG A 308 -1.73 7.78 -8.05
N GLN A 309 -1.06 8.91 -7.82
CA GLN A 309 -0.04 9.45 -8.73
C GLN A 309 0.97 10.22 -7.88
N ASP A 310 1.94 9.49 -7.36
CA ASP A 310 2.86 9.97 -6.32
C ASP A 310 4.30 10.19 -6.79
N TYR A 311 4.68 9.61 -7.93
CA TYR A 311 6.06 9.64 -8.39
C TYR A 311 6.53 11.06 -8.66
N GLU A 312 5.67 11.93 -9.17
CA GLU A 312 5.94 13.34 -9.45
C GLU A 312 6.46 14.04 -8.21
N TRP A 313 5.72 14.03 -7.09
CA TRP A 313 6.22 14.67 -5.88
C TRP A 313 7.41 13.93 -5.27
N MET A 314 7.47 12.60 -5.37
CA MET A 314 8.60 11.82 -4.85
C MET A 314 9.92 12.17 -5.56
N PHE A 315 9.91 12.31 -6.89
CA PHE A 315 11.10 12.54 -7.71
C PHE A 315 11.42 14.02 -7.90
N GLU A 316 10.42 14.90 -8.07
CA GLU A 316 10.67 16.35 -8.07
C GLU A 316 11.19 16.84 -6.72
N GLY A 317 10.87 16.13 -5.63
CA GLY A 317 11.40 16.36 -4.30
C GLY A 317 11.09 17.78 -3.82
N ASP A 318 12.15 18.53 -3.48
CA ASP A 318 12.05 19.91 -2.98
C ASP A 318 11.51 20.90 -4.02
N HIS A 319 11.40 20.51 -5.31
CA HIS A 319 10.77 21.33 -6.34
C HIS A 319 9.24 21.20 -6.37
N SER A 320 8.68 20.15 -5.76
CA SER A 320 7.23 19.97 -5.67
C SER A 320 6.62 20.98 -4.70
N THR A 321 5.44 21.53 -5.05
CA THR A 321 4.72 22.52 -4.23
C THR A 321 3.25 22.14 -4.11
N ALA A 322 2.54 22.69 -3.13
CA ALA A 322 1.10 22.48 -3.03
C ALA A 322 0.36 22.89 -4.32
N ALA A 323 0.80 23.97 -4.97
CA ALA A 323 0.24 24.42 -6.25
C ALA A 323 0.53 23.43 -7.39
N SER A 324 1.75 22.90 -7.50
CA SER A 324 2.06 21.90 -8.54
C SER A 324 1.27 20.60 -8.34
N MET A 325 0.98 20.22 -7.10
CA MET A 325 0.12 19.06 -6.81
C MET A 325 -1.34 19.26 -7.22
N MET A 326 -1.88 20.48 -7.08
CA MET A 326 -3.21 20.79 -7.60
C MET A 326 -3.22 20.85 -9.13
N GLN A 327 -2.13 21.30 -9.74
CA GLN A 327 -1.97 21.24 -11.19
C GLN A 327 -1.92 19.79 -11.70
N LEU A 328 -1.19 18.90 -11.03
CA LEU A 328 -1.14 17.48 -11.33
C LEU A 328 -2.53 16.82 -11.19
N LEU A 329 -3.25 17.12 -10.11
CA LEU A 329 -4.61 16.62 -9.90
C LEU A 329 -5.59 17.10 -10.99
N SER A 330 -5.36 18.28 -11.58
CA SER A 330 -6.19 18.79 -12.67
C SER A 330 -6.10 17.99 -13.97
N THR A 331 -5.05 17.18 -14.13
CA THR A 331 -4.84 16.34 -15.32
C THR A 331 -5.19 14.88 -15.09
N ALA A 332 -5.30 14.43 -13.84
CA ALA A 332 -5.60 13.05 -13.48
C ALA A 332 -7.06 12.68 -13.77
N GLN A 333 -7.33 11.46 -14.25
CA GLN A 333 -8.68 11.01 -14.61
C GLN A 333 -9.17 9.89 -13.68
N PRO A 334 -10.46 9.89 -13.29
CA PRO A 334 -11.06 8.74 -12.63
C PRO A 334 -10.97 7.47 -13.48
N THR A 335 -10.77 6.34 -12.83
CA THR A 335 -10.72 5.00 -13.44
C THR A 335 -12.01 4.19 -13.21
N SER A 336 -13.00 4.78 -12.53
CA SER A 336 -14.32 4.22 -12.22
C SER A 336 -15.31 5.32 -11.84
N GLU A 337 -16.60 4.98 -11.71
CA GLU A 337 -17.60 5.91 -11.19
C GLU A 337 -17.46 6.14 -9.68
N PHE A 338 -18.11 7.21 -9.19
CA PHE A 338 -18.07 7.55 -7.77
C PHE A 338 -18.80 6.49 -6.95
N GLY A 339 -18.14 6.00 -5.90
CA GLY A 339 -18.65 4.98 -4.98
C GLY A 339 -18.47 3.54 -5.48
N ASP A 340 -18.00 3.32 -6.71
CA ASP A 340 -17.90 1.98 -7.29
C ASP A 340 -16.76 1.15 -6.68
N ILE A 341 -15.59 1.75 -6.50
CA ILE A 341 -14.40 1.11 -5.92
C ILE A 341 -13.68 2.04 -4.96
N TYR A 342 -13.04 1.45 -3.95
CA TYR A 342 -12.07 2.17 -3.14
C TYR A 342 -10.80 2.36 -3.96
N GLN A 343 -10.37 3.61 -4.11
CA GLN A 343 -9.09 3.92 -4.72
C GLN A 343 -8.39 5.04 -3.94
N TYR A 344 -7.23 4.68 -3.39
CA TYR A 344 -6.47 5.56 -2.53
C TYR A 344 -5.72 6.63 -3.34
N SER A 345 -5.89 7.90 -2.99
CA SER A 345 -5.18 9.01 -3.63
C SER A 345 -4.70 10.05 -2.62
N ASN A 346 -3.38 10.24 -2.54
CA ASN A 346 -2.79 11.29 -1.71
C ASN A 346 -3.09 12.69 -2.27
N LEU A 347 -3.20 12.84 -3.59
CA LEU A 347 -3.52 14.12 -4.23
C LEU A 347 -4.93 14.59 -3.87
N MET A 348 -5.93 13.70 -3.91
CA MET A 348 -7.29 14.02 -3.45
C MET A 348 -7.30 14.42 -1.97
N ALA A 349 -6.64 13.63 -1.11
CA ALA A 349 -6.55 13.95 0.31
C ALA A 349 -5.80 15.26 0.60
N ALA A 350 -4.78 15.58 -0.19
CA ALA A 350 -4.08 16.86 -0.14
C ALA A 350 -5.01 18.01 -0.54
N ALA A 351 -5.77 17.85 -1.64
CA ALA A 351 -6.77 18.81 -2.07
C ALA A 351 -7.83 19.07 -0.98
N ALA A 352 -8.24 18.05 -0.23
CA ALA A 352 -9.15 18.19 0.91
C ALA A 352 -8.66 19.23 1.92
N GLY A 353 -7.41 19.11 2.36
CA GLY A 353 -6.86 20.05 3.34
C GLY A 353 -6.49 21.41 2.75
N PHE A 354 -6.02 21.46 1.50
CA PHE A 354 -5.77 22.73 0.83
C PHE A 354 -7.06 23.52 0.60
N PHE A 355 -8.16 22.85 0.24
CA PHE A 355 -9.48 23.44 0.21
C PHE A 355 -9.87 24.02 1.58
N GLY A 356 -9.76 23.22 2.66
CA GLY A 356 -10.07 23.69 4.01
C GLY A 356 -9.20 24.87 4.45
N GLY A 357 -7.91 24.87 4.11
CA GLY A 357 -7.00 25.99 4.34
C GLY A 357 -7.41 27.24 3.55
N HIS A 358 -7.72 27.07 2.26
CA HIS A 358 -8.14 28.14 1.36
C HIS A 358 -9.43 28.83 1.83
N VAL A 359 -10.40 28.07 2.35
CA VAL A 359 -11.66 28.64 2.90
C VAL A 359 -11.40 29.62 4.06
N LEU A 360 -10.41 29.34 4.91
CA LEU A 360 -10.07 30.20 6.05
C LEU A 360 -9.08 31.31 5.71
N TYR A 361 -8.12 31.03 4.84
CA TYR A 361 -7.03 31.93 4.51
C TYR A 361 -6.80 32.01 2.99
N PRO A 362 -7.78 32.54 2.22
CA PRO A 362 -7.76 32.48 0.75
C PRO A 362 -6.62 33.29 0.10
N ARG A 363 -5.97 34.17 0.88
CA ARG A 363 -4.83 35.00 0.44
C ARG A 363 -3.46 34.40 0.76
N ARG A 364 -3.41 33.25 1.46
CA ARG A 364 -2.15 32.56 1.76
C ARG A 364 -1.86 31.52 0.70
N GLU A 365 -0.57 31.20 0.54
CA GLU A 365 -0.15 30.01 -0.19
C GLU A 365 -0.83 28.76 0.44
N LEU A 366 -1.24 27.79 -0.38
CA LEU A 366 -2.09 26.66 0.02
C LEU A 366 -1.53 25.88 1.21
N GLY A 367 -0.22 25.58 1.22
CA GLY A 367 0.45 24.91 2.33
C GLY A 367 0.42 25.74 3.62
N ALA A 368 0.75 27.03 3.53
CA ALA A 368 0.72 27.94 4.69
C ALA A 368 -0.72 28.19 5.21
N ALA A 369 -1.71 28.17 4.32
CA ALA A 369 -3.14 28.26 4.67
C ALA A 369 -3.57 27.00 5.45
N TYR A 370 -3.18 25.82 4.97
CA TYR A 370 -3.45 24.55 5.62
C TYR A 370 -2.81 24.48 7.01
N ASP A 371 -1.53 24.82 7.15
CA ASP A 371 -0.83 24.74 8.44
C ASP A 371 -1.49 25.65 9.49
N ALA A 372 -1.92 26.85 9.08
CA ALA A 372 -2.65 27.77 9.95
C ALA A 372 -4.02 27.23 10.34
N ALA A 373 -4.75 26.59 9.41
CA ALA A 373 -6.05 26.00 9.66
C ALA A 373 -5.96 24.84 10.66
N MET A 374 -4.96 23.96 10.49
CA MET A 374 -4.69 22.87 11.43
C MET A 374 -4.35 23.39 12.82
N GLN A 375 -3.51 24.43 12.91
CA GLN A 375 -3.14 25.03 14.18
C GLN A 375 -4.34 25.67 14.88
N GLN A 376 -5.18 26.41 14.15
CA GLN A 376 -6.35 27.11 14.69
C GLN A 376 -7.46 26.14 15.09
N LEU A 377 -7.76 25.15 14.25
CA LEU A 377 -8.96 24.32 14.42
C LEU A 377 -8.70 22.99 15.12
N VAL A 378 -7.49 22.42 15.02
CA VAL A 378 -7.21 21.06 15.53
C VAL A 378 -6.14 21.09 16.62
N PHE A 379 -4.90 21.48 16.29
CA PHE A 379 -3.77 21.30 17.21
C PHE A 379 -3.89 22.19 18.44
N GLY A 380 -4.24 23.47 18.27
CA GLY A 380 -4.42 24.41 19.37
C GLY A 380 -5.54 23.98 20.32
N PRO A 381 -6.80 23.86 19.84
CA PRO A 381 -7.94 23.52 20.68
C PRO A 381 -7.85 22.17 21.40
N LEU A 382 -7.25 21.15 20.77
CA LEU A 382 -7.03 19.85 21.41
C LEU A 382 -5.82 19.83 22.36
N GLY A 383 -4.97 20.87 22.31
CA GLY A 383 -3.73 20.94 23.09
C GLY A 383 -2.64 20.00 22.58
N MET A 384 -2.62 19.71 21.27
CA MET A 384 -1.60 18.91 20.59
C MET A 384 -0.39 19.79 20.22
N SER A 385 0.25 20.35 21.24
CA SER A 385 1.24 21.43 21.06
C SER A 385 2.55 21.00 20.41
N ALA A 386 2.87 19.71 20.41
CA ALA A 386 4.06 19.18 19.74
C ALA A 386 3.79 18.77 18.27
N THR A 387 2.51 18.65 17.90
CA THR A 387 2.11 18.20 16.57
C THR A 387 2.35 19.29 15.51
N THR A 388 2.96 18.93 14.39
CA THR A 388 3.37 19.91 13.36
C THR A 388 3.55 19.28 11.98
N ALA A 389 3.29 20.05 10.92
CA ALA A 389 3.73 19.72 9.55
C ALA A 389 5.13 20.29 9.22
N ASP A 390 5.66 21.20 10.04
CA ASP A 390 7.02 21.73 9.90
C ASP A 390 8.07 20.69 10.33
N PHE A 391 8.73 20.09 9.34
CA PHE A 391 9.80 19.11 9.53
C PHE A 391 11.00 19.69 10.28
N ARG A 392 11.39 20.94 10.01
CA ARG A 392 12.53 21.59 10.69
C ARG A 392 12.24 21.74 12.18
N ARG A 393 11.02 22.15 12.54
CA ARG A 393 10.57 22.20 13.94
C ARG A 393 10.60 20.82 14.59
N ALA A 394 10.10 19.79 13.91
CA ALA A 394 10.06 18.43 14.45
C ALA A 394 11.47 17.85 14.68
N LEU A 395 12.34 17.96 13.68
CA LEU A 395 13.69 17.41 13.70
C LEU A 395 14.65 18.15 14.66
N ALA A 396 14.33 19.39 15.03
CA ALA A 396 15.04 20.11 16.09
C ALA A 396 14.64 19.64 17.52
N GLY A 397 13.54 18.89 17.66
CA GLY A 397 13.00 18.48 18.95
C GLY A 397 13.37 17.05 19.36
N ASN A 398 12.67 16.54 20.38
CA ASN A 398 12.75 15.16 20.83
C ASN A 398 12.10 14.22 19.79
N HIS A 399 12.83 13.85 18.74
CA HIS A 399 12.30 12.99 17.67
C HIS A 399 13.03 11.64 17.58
N ALA A 400 12.35 10.66 16.98
CA ALA A 400 12.93 9.39 16.57
C ALA A 400 13.42 9.47 15.12
N ALA A 401 14.62 8.98 14.85
CA ALA A 401 15.12 8.77 13.49
C ALA A 401 14.40 7.55 12.88
N GLY A 402 14.07 7.61 11.59
CA GLY A 402 13.48 6.48 10.86
C GLY A 402 14.54 5.44 10.51
N HIS A 403 14.15 4.18 10.46
CA HIS A 403 15.06 3.08 10.14
C HIS A 403 14.49 2.12 9.11
N ALA A 404 15.37 1.55 8.29
CA ALA A 404 15.01 0.57 7.27
C ALA A 404 16.13 -0.48 7.16
N PRO A 405 15.82 -1.73 6.78
CA PRO A 405 16.86 -2.69 6.42
C PRO A 405 17.67 -2.17 5.21
N ASP A 406 18.99 -2.37 5.24
CA ASP A 406 19.81 -2.30 4.04
C ASP A 406 19.62 -3.56 3.17
N ILE A 407 20.24 -3.60 2.00
CA ILE A 407 20.17 -4.74 1.08
C ILE A 407 20.89 -6.00 1.60
N GLN A 408 21.51 -5.94 2.78
CA GLN A 408 22.04 -7.08 3.53
C GLN A 408 21.08 -7.50 4.66
N GLY A 409 19.97 -6.78 4.86
CA GLY A 409 19.00 -7.02 5.93
C GLY A 409 19.34 -6.37 7.26
N ASN A 410 20.42 -5.60 7.36
CA ASN A 410 20.78 -4.92 8.61
C ASN A 410 19.98 -3.63 8.72
N VAL A 411 19.40 -3.39 9.90
CA VAL A 411 18.68 -2.15 10.14
C VAL A 411 19.64 -0.95 10.20
N ARG A 412 19.38 0.05 9.35
CA ARG A 412 20.11 1.31 9.22
C ARG A 412 19.18 2.50 9.39
N ILE A 413 19.76 3.67 9.62
CA ILE A 413 19.00 4.93 9.55
C ILE A 413 18.54 5.13 8.11
N ALA A 414 17.25 5.37 7.92
CA ALA A 414 16.65 5.57 6.61
C ALA A 414 16.82 7.02 6.13
N GLY A 415 16.79 7.20 4.81
CA GLY A 415 16.78 8.53 4.19
C GLY A 415 15.53 9.34 4.54
N GLN A 416 15.68 10.65 4.72
CA GLN A 416 14.56 11.57 4.99
C GLN A 416 14.09 12.34 3.75
N GLY A 417 14.75 12.16 2.60
CA GLY A 417 14.47 12.96 1.40
C GLY A 417 13.07 12.71 0.86
N LEU A 418 12.66 11.45 0.68
CA LEU A 418 11.29 11.10 0.28
C LEU A 418 10.23 11.56 1.29
N ASN A 419 10.52 11.47 2.60
CA ASN A 419 9.61 11.98 3.63
C ASN A 419 9.44 13.51 3.55
N ARG A 420 10.50 14.26 3.20
CA ARG A 420 10.43 15.71 2.96
C ARG A 420 9.70 16.07 1.67
N ALA A 421 9.88 15.27 0.61
CA ALA A 421 9.20 15.46 -0.66
C ALA A 421 7.67 15.51 -0.50
N ALA A 422 7.12 14.74 0.46
CA ALA A 422 5.69 14.74 0.77
C ALA A 422 5.16 16.03 1.43
N ILE A 423 6.00 17.04 1.71
CA ILE A 423 5.55 18.35 2.21
C ILE A 423 4.61 19.05 1.22
N SER A 424 4.77 18.81 -0.09
CA SER A 424 3.88 19.32 -1.14
C SER A 424 2.47 18.70 -1.10
N THR A 425 2.32 17.54 -0.45
CA THR A 425 1.05 16.84 -0.23
C THR A 425 0.69 16.74 1.26
N ARG A 426 1.24 17.62 2.12
CA ARG A 426 1.13 17.55 3.60
C ARG A 426 -0.27 17.31 4.18
N PRO A 427 -1.41 17.72 3.59
CA PRO A 427 -2.70 17.37 4.19
C PRO A 427 -3.05 15.89 4.08
N SER A 428 -2.39 15.17 3.18
CA SER A 428 -2.48 13.71 3.06
C SER A 428 -1.69 12.97 4.13
N GLY A 429 -0.77 13.60 4.87
CA GLY A 429 0.01 12.91 5.88
C GLY A 429 1.32 13.60 6.28
N ASN A 430 2.27 12.83 6.79
CA ASN A 430 3.64 13.28 7.11
C ASN A 430 3.75 14.37 8.18
N HIS A 431 2.72 14.51 9.02
CA HIS A 431 2.82 15.31 10.24
C HIS A 431 3.76 14.59 11.21
N TRP A 432 4.36 15.36 12.11
CA TRP A 432 5.09 14.85 13.24
C TRP A 432 4.24 15.01 14.49
N SER A 433 4.14 13.94 15.28
CA SER A 433 3.40 13.94 16.54
C SER A 433 3.98 12.88 17.50
N ASN A 434 3.44 12.82 18.71
CA ASN A 434 3.79 11.83 19.72
C ASN A 434 2.52 11.17 20.26
N VAL A 435 2.66 10.07 21.01
CA VAL A 435 1.49 9.34 21.53
C VAL A 435 0.64 10.22 22.44
N ARG A 436 1.24 11.10 23.23
CA ARG A 436 0.52 11.97 24.16
C ARG A 436 -0.41 12.94 23.45
N ASP A 437 0.03 13.55 22.36
CA ASP A 437 -0.78 14.45 21.56
C ASP A 437 -1.88 13.69 20.81
N LEU A 438 -1.55 12.57 20.17
CA LEU A 438 -2.52 11.75 19.44
C LEU A 438 -3.60 11.15 20.36
N LEU A 439 -3.27 10.79 21.61
CA LEU A 439 -4.26 10.34 22.58
C LEU A 439 -5.30 11.42 22.92
N ARG A 440 -5.00 12.72 22.74
CA ARG A 440 -6.00 13.78 22.91
C ARG A 440 -7.05 13.74 21.81
N TYR A 441 -6.61 13.52 20.56
CA TYR A 441 -7.51 13.28 19.43
C TYR A 441 -8.35 12.02 19.67
N VAL A 442 -7.71 10.87 19.98
CA VAL A 442 -8.41 9.60 20.21
C VAL A 442 -9.42 9.69 21.37
N ARG A 443 -9.11 10.41 22.45
CA ARG A 443 -10.06 10.65 23.55
C ARG A 443 -11.26 11.49 23.13
N MET A 444 -11.04 12.52 22.32
CA MET A 444 -12.12 13.34 21.77
C MET A 444 -13.02 12.51 20.83
N GLU A 445 -12.43 11.62 20.02
CA GLU A 445 -13.17 10.67 19.19
C GLU A 445 -14.05 9.74 20.03
N LEU A 446 -13.48 9.14 21.08
CA LEU A 446 -14.22 8.24 21.99
C LEU A 446 -15.31 8.95 22.77
N ALA A 447 -15.11 10.23 23.10
CA ALA A 447 -16.06 11.04 23.86
C ALA A 447 -17.05 11.79 22.94
N ASN A 448 -17.18 11.37 21.69
CA ASN A 448 -18.11 11.93 20.69
C ASN A 448 -18.04 13.47 20.62
N GLY A 449 -16.83 14.03 20.62
CA GLY A 449 -16.60 15.47 20.47
C GLY A 449 -16.50 16.26 21.77
N LEU A 450 -16.53 15.60 22.93
CA LEU A 450 -16.24 16.23 24.22
C LEU A 450 -14.74 16.27 24.54
N LEU A 451 -14.33 17.35 25.19
CA LEU A 451 -13.01 17.47 25.80
C LEU A 451 -13.04 16.97 27.26
N PRO A 452 -11.86 16.71 27.87
CA PRO A 452 -11.80 16.24 29.26
C PRO A 452 -12.42 17.18 30.30
N ASP A 453 -12.55 18.47 30.00
CA ASP A 453 -13.20 19.49 30.82
C ASP A 453 -14.74 19.52 30.66
N GLY A 454 -15.31 18.62 29.85
CA GLY A 454 -16.74 18.55 29.53
C GLY A 454 -17.18 19.52 28.44
N ARG A 455 -16.28 20.36 27.91
CA ARG A 455 -16.60 21.29 26.82
C ARG A 455 -16.83 20.52 25.51
N ARG A 456 -17.88 20.89 24.79
CA ARG A 456 -18.12 20.44 23.41
C ARG A 456 -17.10 21.08 22.49
N TYR A 457 -16.18 20.28 21.95
CA TYR A 457 -15.25 20.71 20.93
C TYR A 457 -15.88 20.65 19.54
N ILE A 458 -16.65 19.60 19.25
CA ILE A 458 -17.40 19.44 18.00
C ILE A 458 -18.72 18.68 18.26
N GLY A 459 -19.77 19.02 17.52
CA GLY A 459 -21.05 18.31 17.47
C GLY A 459 -20.85 16.84 17.13
N GLU A 460 -21.63 15.99 17.80
CA GLU A 460 -21.52 14.53 17.65
C GLU A 460 -21.89 14.07 16.24
N ASP A 461 -22.96 14.60 15.68
CA ASP A 461 -23.41 14.35 14.31
C ASP A 461 -22.33 14.69 13.27
N VAL A 462 -21.72 15.88 13.38
CA VAL A 462 -20.66 16.33 12.46
C VAL A 462 -19.40 15.46 12.59
N LEU A 463 -19.05 15.04 13.82
CA LEU A 463 -17.92 14.15 14.07
C LEU A 463 -18.16 12.75 13.48
N LEU A 464 -19.34 12.19 13.75
CA LEU A 464 -19.71 10.82 13.37
C LEU A 464 -19.96 10.69 11.87
N ALA A 465 -20.38 11.76 11.18
CA ALA A 465 -20.47 11.79 9.71
C ALA A 465 -19.17 11.32 9.04
N ARG A 466 -18.00 11.62 9.62
CA ARG A 466 -16.70 11.17 9.07
C ARG A 466 -16.49 9.65 9.13
N ARG A 467 -17.22 8.96 10.00
CA ARG A 467 -17.18 7.51 10.19
C ARG A 467 -18.23 6.78 9.36
N GLU A 468 -19.11 7.49 8.65
CA GLU A 468 -20.08 6.85 7.77
C GLU A 468 -19.35 6.16 6.60
N PRO A 469 -19.58 4.85 6.38
CA PRO A 469 -19.01 4.13 5.24
C PRO A 469 -19.34 4.83 3.92
N GLN A 470 -18.30 5.25 3.18
CA GLN A 470 -18.45 5.82 1.84
C GLN A 470 -18.17 4.80 0.75
N VAL A 471 -17.23 3.88 1.00
CA VAL A 471 -16.82 2.84 0.06
C VAL A 471 -16.25 1.63 0.80
N THR A 472 -16.42 0.43 0.23
CA THR A 472 -15.86 -0.81 0.75
C THR A 472 -14.36 -0.87 0.46
N GLU A 473 -13.55 -1.08 1.49
CA GLU A 473 -12.09 -1.27 1.39
C GLU A 473 -11.70 -2.75 1.49
N GLY A 474 -12.55 -3.58 2.09
CA GLY A 474 -12.29 -5.00 2.29
C GLY A 474 -13.49 -5.74 2.87
N ARG A 475 -13.25 -6.94 3.42
CA ARG A 475 -14.31 -7.76 4.02
C ARG A 475 -14.76 -7.14 5.34
N ASP A 476 -16.00 -6.61 5.36
CA ASP A 476 -16.54 -5.87 6.49
C ASP A 476 -15.65 -4.68 6.91
N GLU A 477 -14.86 -4.17 5.96
CA GLU A 477 -13.98 -3.02 6.11
C GLU A 477 -14.39 -1.93 5.14
N TYR A 478 -14.54 -0.72 5.65
CA TYR A 478 -15.04 0.41 4.91
C TYR A 478 -14.14 1.62 5.13
N TYR A 479 -14.12 2.51 4.14
CA TYR A 479 -13.49 3.81 4.27
C TYR A 479 -14.56 4.89 4.38
N GLY A 480 -14.46 5.70 5.44
CA GLY A 480 -15.23 6.91 5.64
C GLY A 480 -14.47 8.12 5.11
N MET A 481 -14.65 9.28 5.74
CA MET A 481 -13.92 10.49 5.37
C MET A 481 -12.57 10.54 6.11
N GLY A 482 -11.54 9.91 5.55
CA GLY A 482 -10.19 9.86 6.12
C GLY A 482 -10.07 8.96 7.36
N LEU A 483 -10.98 7.99 7.52
CA LEU A 483 -11.05 7.02 8.61
C LEU A 483 -11.44 5.65 8.06
N LYS A 484 -10.86 4.60 8.63
CA LYS A 484 -11.23 3.21 8.36
C LYS A 484 -12.22 2.73 9.41
N ILE A 485 -13.22 1.97 8.97
CA ILE A 485 -14.25 1.34 9.79
C ILE A 485 -14.14 -0.16 9.56
N ASP A 486 -13.52 -0.85 10.51
CA ASP A 486 -13.28 -2.27 10.46
C ASP A 486 -14.25 -3.00 11.39
N ARG A 487 -15.06 -3.90 10.83
CA ARG A 487 -16.04 -4.72 11.56
C ARG A 487 -15.74 -6.21 11.45
N GLN A 488 -14.57 -6.59 10.93
CA GLN A 488 -14.26 -7.96 10.54
C GLN A 488 -14.21 -8.97 11.71
N TRP A 489 -14.13 -8.47 12.95
CA TRP A 489 -14.14 -9.27 14.18
C TRP A 489 -15.45 -9.18 14.97
N GLY A 490 -16.51 -8.58 14.39
CA GLY A 490 -17.83 -8.45 15.03
C GLY A 490 -17.95 -7.33 16.08
N VAL A 491 -16.90 -6.52 16.24
CA VAL A 491 -16.91 -5.27 17.01
C VAL A 491 -16.34 -4.15 16.14
N PRO A 492 -16.91 -2.93 16.15
CA PRO A 492 -16.42 -1.85 15.31
C PRO A 492 -15.09 -1.30 15.85
N VAL A 493 -14.07 -1.33 14.99
CA VAL A 493 -12.77 -0.70 15.21
C VAL A 493 -12.65 0.45 14.22
N ILE A 494 -12.58 1.68 14.74
CA ILE A 494 -12.29 2.86 13.92
C ILE A 494 -10.80 3.13 14.02
N HIS A 495 -10.14 3.31 12.88
CA HIS A 495 -8.71 3.57 12.90
C HIS A 495 -8.21 4.32 11.66
N HIS A 496 -6.95 4.72 11.67
CA HIS A 496 -6.23 5.05 10.45
C HIS A 496 -4.75 4.67 10.60
N GLY A 497 -4.25 3.84 9.70
CA GLY A 497 -2.83 3.47 9.67
C GLY A 497 -1.97 4.46 8.89
N GLY A 498 -0.66 4.42 9.11
CA GLY A 498 0.30 5.25 8.41
C GLY A 498 1.60 4.51 8.12
N THR A 499 2.10 4.70 6.90
CA THR A 499 3.41 4.25 6.42
C THR A 499 4.14 5.44 5.83
N ALA A 500 5.32 5.73 6.38
CA ALA A 500 6.30 6.65 5.82
C ALA A 500 7.67 5.95 5.86
N ILE A 501 8.65 6.46 5.13
CA ILE A 501 9.98 5.83 5.07
C ILE A 501 10.58 5.79 6.47
N GLY A 502 10.83 4.58 6.97
CA GLY A 502 11.35 4.34 8.31
C GLY A 502 10.36 4.57 9.46
N TYR A 503 9.06 4.71 9.19
CA TYR A 503 8.04 4.91 10.23
C TYR A 503 6.74 4.13 9.97
N ARG A 504 6.15 3.59 11.04
CA ARG A 504 4.80 2.99 11.03
C ARG A 504 3.98 3.58 12.16
N SER A 505 2.70 3.82 11.93
CA SER A 505 1.80 4.42 12.93
C SER A 505 0.37 3.95 12.79
N ASP A 506 -0.39 3.91 13.88
CA ASP A 506 -1.84 3.65 13.86
C ASP A 506 -2.50 4.38 15.04
N MET A 507 -3.63 5.04 14.77
CA MET A 507 -4.56 5.54 15.78
C MET A 507 -5.80 4.67 15.75
N ILE A 508 -6.20 4.11 16.89
CA ILE A 508 -7.22 3.05 16.98
C ILE A 508 -8.20 3.42 18.09
N TRP A 509 -9.50 3.21 17.87
CA TRP A 509 -10.50 3.27 18.93
C TRP A 509 -11.70 2.36 18.68
N LEU A 510 -12.28 1.89 19.78
CA LEU A 510 -13.43 1.02 19.86
C LEU A 510 -14.54 1.80 20.58
N PRO A 511 -15.42 2.52 19.83
CA PRO A 511 -16.41 3.42 20.41
C PRO A 511 -17.29 2.75 21.48
N ASP A 512 -17.77 1.54 21.18
CA ASP A 512 -18.71 0.79 22.02
C ASP A 512 -18.10 0.31 23.35
N HIS A 513 -16.77 0.39 23.48
CA HIS A 513 -16.02 -0.13 24.62
C HIS A 513 -15.21 0.95 25.34
N GLY A 514 -15.25 2.21 24.87
CA GLY A 514 -14.49 3.30 25.49
C GLY A 514 -12.97 3.12 25.46
N VAL A 515 -12.44 2.25 24.58
CA VAL A 515 -11.01 1.91 24.49
C VAL A 515 -10.37 2.56 23.26
N GLY A 516 -9.17 3.11 23.43
CA GLY A 516 -8.38 3.67 22.35
C GLY A 516 -6.89 3.38 22.51
N ALA A 517 -6.17 3.39 21.39
CA ALA A 517 -4.74 3.16 21.37
C ALA A 517 -4.05 4.00 20.28
N VAL A 518 -2.78 4.32 20.52
CA VAL A 518 -1.87 4.90 19.53
C VAL A 518 -0.57 4.13 19.59
N ILE A 519 -0.10 3.63 18.45
CA ILE A 519 1.22 2.99 18.31
C ILE A 519 2.04 3.71 17.25
N LEU A 520 3.27 4.07 17.59
CA LEU A 520 4.24 4.75 16.70
C LEU A 520 5.55 3.97 16.70
N ILE A 521 6.09 3.66 15.52
CA ILE A 521 7.24 2.77 15.35
C ILE A 521 8.23 3.44 14.41
N ASN A 522 9.53 3.43 14.73
CA ASN A 522 10.58 4.06 13.92
C ASN A 522 11.35 3.05 13.04
N SER A 523 10.65 2.10 12.41
CA SER A 523 11.26 1.14 11.50
C SER A 523 10.31 0.66 10.41
N ASP A 524 10.84 0.47 9.20
CA ASP A 524 10.13 -0.20 8.10
C ASP A 524 9.80 -1.67 8.41
N SER A 525 10.66 -2.34 9.19
CA SER A 525 10.41 -3.68 9.73
C SER A 525 9.21 -3.73 10.70
N GLY A 526 8.72 -2.57 11.14
CA GLY A 526 7.58 -2.42 12.03
C GLY A 526 6.21 -2.68 11.38
N SER A 527 6.14 -2.93 10.06
CA SER A 527 4.86 -3.16 9.35
C SER A 527 4.05 -4.29 9.99
N LEU A 528 4.69 -5.41 10.30
CA LEU A 528 4.03 -6.57 10.87
C LEU A 528 3.46 -6.28 12.27
N LEU A 529 4.25 -5.64 13.14
CA LEU A 529 3.79 -5.21 14.47
C LEU A 529 2.57 -4.30 14.37
N ARG A 530 2.62 -3.28 13.50
CA ARG A 530 1.49 -2.35 13.32
C ARG A 530 0.21 -3.10 12.93
N SER A 531 0.29 -4.01 11.94
CA SER A 531 -0.87 -4.76 11.45
C SER A 531 -1.44 -5.71 12.52
N LEU A 532 -0.58 -6.37 13.29
CA LEU A 532 -1.00 -7.33 14.32
C LEU A 532 -1.50 -6.66 15.61
N PHE A 533 -1.12 -5.40 15.86
CA PHE A 533 -1.47 -4.71 17.10
C PHE A 533 -2.99 -4.56 17.30
N ARG A 534 -3.77 -4.25 16.26
CA ARG A 534 -5.25 -4.17 16.36
C ARG A 534 -5.85 -5.49 16.82
N ARG A 535 -5.41 -6.59 16.19
CA ARG A 535 -5.81 -7.94 16.56
C ARG A 535 -5.43 -8.26 18.01
N ARG A 536 -4.20 -7.96 18.43
CA ARG A 536 -3.75 -8.19 19.82
C ARG A 536 -4.53 -7.37 20.83
N LEU A 537 -4.89 -6.12 20.51
CA LEU A 537 -5.72 -5.30 21.38
C LEU A 537 -7.07 -5.98 21.65
N LEU A 538 -7.71 -6.53 20.61
CA LEU A 538 -8.96 -7.26 20.75
C LEU A 538 -8.78 -8.57 21.53
N GLU A 539 -7.72 -9.34 21.26
CA GLU A 539 -7.42 -10.56 22.02
C GLU A 539 -7.29 -10.27 23.52
N VAL A 540 -6.58 -9.20 23.87
CA VAL A 540 -6.39 -8.78 25.25
C VAL A 540 -7.68 -8.21 25.86
N LEU A 541 -8.55 -7.56 25.08
CA LEU A 541 -9.80 -7.02 25.62
C LEU A 541 -10.89 -8.08 25.82
N PHE A 542 -10.88 -9.17 25.04
CA PHE A 542 -12.01 -10.11 24.95
C PHE A 542 -11.61 -11.58 25.14
N ASP A 543 -10.44 -11.82 25.75
CA ASP A 543 -9.85 -13.15 25.95
C ASP A 543 -9.84 -13.98 24.66
N GLY A 544 -9.39 -13.34 23.58
CA GLY A 544 -9.31 -13.93 22.26
C GLY A 544 -8.16 -14.93 22.10
N GLN A 545 -8.25 -15.74 21.06
CA GLN A 545 -7.17 -16.65 20.68
C GLN A 545 -5.89 -15.85 20.35
N PRO A 546 -4.69 -16.28 20.77
CA PRO A 546 -3.44 -15.51 20.68
C PRO A 546 -2.83 -15.49 19.26
N VAL A 547 -3.66 -15.23 18.26
CA VAL A 547 -3.33 -15.23 16.83
C VAL A 547 -2.23 -14.21 16.53
N ALA A 548 -2.29 -13.01 17.10
CA ALA A 548 -1.31 -11.96 16.82
C ALA A 548 0.11 -12.36 17.22
N LEU A 549 0.30 -12.93 18.41
CA LEU A 549 1.63 -13.33 18.88
C LEU A 549 2.15 -14.55 18.09
N GLN A 550 1.28 -15.52 17.81
CA GLN A 550 1.64 -16.69 17.01
C GLN A 550 2.08 -16.29 15.59
N GLU A 551 1.35 -15.36 14.97
CA GLU A 551 1.63 -14.88 13.62
C GLU A 551 2.93 -14.06 13.56
N LEU A 552 3.19 -13.24 14.59
CA LEU A 552 4.47 -12.54 14.70
C LEU A 552 5.64 -13.53 14.70
N LEU A 553 5.58 -14.55 15.55
CA LEU A 553 6.65 -15.55 15.69
C LEU A 553 6.81 -16.40 14.43
N SER A 554 5.71 -16.72 13.73
CA SER A 554 5.74 -17.52 12.50
C SER A 554 6.37 -16.77 11.32
N GLN A 555 6.27 -15.44 11.31
CA GLN A 555 6.76 -14.59 10.22
C GLN A 555 8.15 -13.98 10.47
N ALA A 556 8.55 -13.74 11.72
CA ALA A 556 9.78 -13.00 12.03
C ALA A 556 11.05 -13.59 11.35
N GLY A 557 11.17 -14.92 11.28
CA GLY A 557 12.31 -15.58 10.62
C GLY A 557 12.31 -15.52 9.08
N LYS A 558 11.17 -15.21 8.45
CA LYS A 558 11.02 -15.24 6.98
C LYS A 558 11.52 -13.97 6.31
N THR A 559 11.58 -12.86 7.05
CA THR A 559 12.03 -11.56 6.53
C THR A 559 13.49 -11.61 6.09
N GLN A 560 14.37 -12.26 6.87
CA GLN A 560 15.79 -12.38 6.51
C GLN A 560 16.00 -13.23 5.25
N SER A 561 15.31 -14.37 5.13
CA SER A 561 15.39 -15.20 3.92
C SER A 561 14.86 -14.48 2.67
N ALA A 562 13.81 -13.67 2.82
CA ALA A 562 13.27 -12.86 1.72
C ALA A 562 14.28 -11.79 1.25
N VAL A 563 14.94 -11.10 2.19
CA VAL A 563 15.98 -10.12 1.86
C VAL A 563 17.19 -10.80 1.21
N ALA A 564 17.62 -11.96 1.72
CA ALA A 564 18.69 -12.73 1.09
C ALA A 564 18.36 -13.11 -0.35
N GLY A 565 17.14 -13.60 -0.60
CA GLY A 565 16.68 -13.94 -1.95
C GLY A 565 16.59 -12.73 -2.89
N GLN A 566 16.20 -11.55 -2.40
CA GLN A 566 16.24 -10.31 -3.19
C GLN A 566 17.68 -9.90 -3.51
N ARG A 567 18.57 -9.99 -2.52
CA ARG A 567 19.99 -9.68 -2.69
C ARG A 567 20.66 -10.57 -3.74
N GLU A 568 20.36 -11.86 -3.75
CA GLU A 568 20.89 -12.82 -4.73
C GLU A 568 20.52 -12.48 -6.18
N GLN A 569 19.45 -11.74 -6.39
CA GLN A 569 19.02 -11.28 -7.71
C GLN A 569 19.77 -10.03 -8.18
N LEU A 570 20.60 -9.41 -7.34
CA LEU A 570 21.24 -8.13 -7.62
C LEU A 570 22.76 -8.26 -7.72
N SER A 571 23.37 -7.54 -8.66
CA SER A 571 24.80 -7.27 -8.66
C SER A 571 25.08 -5.98 -7.89
N ILE A 572 25.91 -6.09 -6.84
CA ILE A 572 26.25 -5.00 -5.93
C ILE A 572 27.77 -4.98 -5.72
N PRO A 573 28.49 -3.90 -6.09
CA PRO A 573 28.00 -2.70 -6.76
C PRO A 573 27.37 -3.00 -8.14
N ALA A 574 26.61 -2.04 -8.68
CA ALA A 574 26.09 -2.10 -10.05
C ALA A 574 27.16 -2.51 -11.07
N ASP A 575 26.76 -3.29 -12.09
CA ASP A 575 27.65 -3.71 -13.18
C ASP A 575 28.40 -2.53 -13.79
N ALA A 576 29.74 -2.61 -13.79
CA ALA A 576 30.59 -1.48 -14.15
C ALA A 576 30.47 -1.11 -15.63
N ALA A 577 30.27 -2.08 -16.52
CA ALA A 577 30.12 -1.84 -17.95
C ALA A 577 28.79 -1.14 -18.25
N ALA A 578 27.70 -1.60 -17.64
CA ALA A 578 26.40 -0.95 -17.72
C ALA A 578 26.41 0.45 -17.12
N ALA A 579 26.95 0.59 -15.91
CA ALA A 579 27.08 1.87 -15.26
C ALA A 579 27.93 2.84 -16.10
N GLY A 580 28.97 2.35 -16.80
CA GLY A 580 29.78 3.14 -17.72
C GLY A 580 29.04 3.66 -18.95
N ARG A 581 27.94 2.99 -19.36
CA ARG A 581 27.11 3.41 -20.50
C ARG A 581 26.06 4.46 -20.17
N LEU A 582 25.76 4.71 -18.90
CA LEU A 582 24.79 5.73 -18.50
C LEU A 582 25.27 7.15 -18.82
N ALA A 583 24.35 8.01 -19.28
CA ALA A 583 24.59 9.45 -19.38
C ALA A 583 24.91 10.06 -18.00
N PRO A 584 25.67 11.18 -17.94
CA PRO A 584 25.96 11.85 -16.68
C PRO A 584 24.71 12.50 -16.06
N SER A 585 23.73 12.87 -16.87
CA SER A 585 22.48 13.46 -16.42
C SER A 585 21.32 13.11 -17.35
N TYR A 586 20.12 13.07 -16.77
CA TYR A 586 18.86 12.86 -17.45
C TYR A 586 17.80 13.83 -16.92
N ARG A 587 16.75 14.04 -17.73
CA ARG A 587 15.60 14.88 -17.39
C ARG A 587 14.31 14.22 -17.83
N SER A 588 13.33 14.24 -16.94
CA SER A 588 11.91 13.99 -17.21
C SER A 588 11.16 15.31 -17.11
N ALA A 589 10.10 15.48 -17.91
CA ALA A 589 9.24 16.65 -17.79
C ALA A 589 8.37 16.57 -16.52
N GLU A 590 8.05 15.36 -16.10
CA GLU A 590 7.12 14.99 -15.04
C GLU A 590 7.83 14.73 -13.70
N LEU A 591 9.02 14.11 -13.75
CA LEU A 591 9.76 13.65 -12.56
C LEU A 591 11.00 14.50 -12.26
N GLY A 592 11.30 15.51 -13.07
CA GLY A 592 12.44 16.39 -12.87
C GLY A 592 13.79 15.79 -13.30
N ARG A 593 14.83 15.98 -12.50
CA ARG A 593 16.22 15.66 -12.88
C ARG A 593 16.70 14.35 -12.27
N LEU A 594 17.64 13.70 -12.96
CA LEU A 594 18.39 12.56 -12.43
C LEU A 594 19.86 12.73 -12.83
N ASP A 595 20.75 12.93 -11.86
CA ASP A 595 22.20 12.93 -12.07
C ASP A 595 22.79 11.54 -11.74
N VAL A 596 23.72 11.08 -12.56
CA VAL A 596 24.48 9.86 -12.28
C VAL A 596 25.83 10.21 -11.68
N ARG A 597 25.99 9.90 -10.40
CA ARG A 597 27.24 10.13 -9.65
C ARG A 597 28.01 8.83 -9.50
N ARG A 598 29.32 8.85 -9.75
CA ARG A 598 30.20 7.68 -9.63
C ARG A 598 31.39 8.02 -8.73
N LYS A 599 31.63 7.22 -7.70
CA LYS A 599 32.78 7.38 -6.79
C LYS A 599 33.19 6.02 -6.24
N ASN A 600 34.48 5.69 -6.30
CA ASN A 600 35.05 4.46 -5.75
C ASN A 600 34.32 3.16 -6.21
N GLY A 601 33.93 3.09 -7.49
CA GLY A 601 33.20 1.94 -8.04
C GLY A 601 31.71 1.88 -7.71
N VAL A 602 31.19 2.81 -6.91
CA VAL A 602 29.77 2.91 -6.57
C VAL A 602 29.08 3.90 -7.51
N THR A 603 27.92 3.50 -8.03
CA THR A 603 27.02 4.36 -8.82
C THR A 603 25.83 4.79 -7.96
N ARG A 604 25.49 6.07 -8.02
CA ARG A 604 24.37 6.67 -7.30
C ARG A 604 23.51 7.48 -8.25
N PHE A 605 22.20 7.30 -8.14
CA PHE A 605 21.22 8.16 -8.78
C PHE A 605 20.82 9.26 -7.80
N ASP A 606 20.94 10.51 -8.24
CA ASP A 606 20.66 11.69 -7.45
C ASP A 606 19.54 12.50 -8.12
N PHE A 607 18.42 12.61 -7.42
CA PHE A 607 17.20 13.27 -7.89
C PHE A 607 17.10 14.72 -7.36
N GLY A 608 18.14 15.22 -6.70
CA GLY A 608 18.17 16.54 -6.06
C GLY A 608 17.65 16.53 -4.63
N GLY A 609 16.43 16.04 -4.39
CA GLY A 609 15.83 15.97 -3.04
C GLY A 609 16.27 14.75 -2.21
N TRP A 610 16.65 13.68 -2.90
CA TRP A 610 17.14 12.42 -2.33
C TRP A 610 18.04 11.69 -3.33
N SER A 611 18.79 10.70 -2.86
CA SER A 611 19.68 9.94 -3.72
C SER A 611 19.94 8.55 -3.17
N SER A 612 19.97 7.56 -4.06
CA SER A 612 20.23 6.18 -3.69
C SER A 612 21.42 5.63 -4.44
N GLU A 613 22.23 4.83 -3.75
CA GLU A 613 23.08 3.87 -4.42
C GLU A 613 22.20 2.94 -5.27
N VAL A 614 22.71 2.50 -6.42
CA VAL A 614 22.01 1.56 -7.30
C VAL A 614 22.78 0.27 -7.48
N ALA A 615 22.02 -0.82 -7.51
CA ALA A 615 22.46 -2.14 -7.97
C ALA A 615 21.99 -2.36 -9.42
N THR A 616 22.47 -3.43 -10.05
CA THR A 616 21.91 -3.89 -11.34
C THR A 616 21.27 -5.25 -11.18
N ARG A 617 20.12 -5.45 -11.81
CA ARG A 617 19.46 -6.75 -11.93
C ARG A 617 19.50 -7.21 -13.38
N PRO A 618 20.14 -8.34 -13.69
CA PRO A 618 20.07 -8.94 -15.02
C PRO A 618 18.69 -9.58 -15.23
N SER A 619 18.06 -9.31 -16.37
CA SER A 619 16.86 -9.99 -16.81
C SER A 619 17.20 -11.19 -17.71
N LYS A 620 16.31 -12.19 -17.75
CA LYS A 620 16.46 -13.40 -18.58
C LYS A 620 16.46 -13.12 -20.08
N ASP A 621 15.86 -12.01 -20.51
CA ASP A 621 15.82 -11.55 -21.90
C ASP A 621 17.02 -10.65 -22.28
N GLY A 622 18.01 -10.52 -21.38
CA GLY A 622 19.20 -9.70 -21.59
C GLY A 622 18.98 -8.20 -21.30
N ARG A 623 17.78 -7.78 -20.91
CA ARG A 623 17.57 -6.44 -20.37
C ARG A 623 18.30 -6.26 -19.05
N LEU A 624 18.69 -5.01 -18.78
CA LEU A 624 19.34 -4.65 -17.54
C LEU A 624 18.54 -3.52 -16.87
N THR A 625 18.25 -3.73 -15.58
CA THR A 625 17.50 -2.77 -14.76
C THR A 625 18.40 -2.29 -13.62
N PHE A 626 18.46 -0.98 -13.41
CA PHE A 626 19.06 -0.41 -12.20
C PHE A 626 18.02 -0.38 -11.08
N VAL A 627 18.41 -0.76 -9.87
CA VAL A 627 17.51 -0.81 -8.71
C VAL A 627 18.10 0.03 -7.58
N THR A 628 17.33 0.94 -7.00
CA THR A 628 17.77 1.69 -5.81
C THR A 628 17.90 0.75 -4.61
N ILE A 629 18.93 0.95 -3.78
CA ILE A 629 19.24 0.07 -2.64
C ILE A 629 19.58 0.82 -1.34
N ALA A 630 19.42 2.15 -1.29
CA ALA A 630 19.61 2.89 -0.05
C ALA A 630 18.48 2.58 0.95
N PRO A 631 18.77 2.42 2.26
CA PRO A 631 17.74 2.08 3.25
C PRO A 631 16.55 3.05 3.24
N GLY A 632 15.37 2.50 2.97
CA GLY A 632 14.11 3.26 2.92
C GLY A 632 13.86 4.00 1.60
N GLU A 633 14.79 3.90 0.66
CA GLU A 633 14.69 4.45 -0.70
C GLU A 633 14.93 3.34 -1.74
N ASP A 634 14.87 2.07 -1.32
CA ASP A 634 15.11 0.89 -2.12
C ASP A 634 13.88 0.44 -2.93
N GLY A 635 14.14 -0.25 -4.04
CA GLY A 635 13.10 -0.89 -4.85
C GLY A 635 12.54 -0.06 -6.01
N PHE A 636 13.05 1.14 -6.28
CA PHE A 636 12.74 1.83 -7.54
C PHE A 636 13.58 1.22 -8.67
N GLU A 637 12.90 0.87 -9.76
CA GLU A 637 13.48 0.13 -10.88
C GLU A 637 13.55 0.99 -12.14
N PHE A 638 14.73 1.07 -12.73
CA PHE A 638 15.03 1.91 -13.89
C PHE A 638 15.55 1.04 -15.03
N ASP A 639 14.70 0.79 -16.02
CA ASP A 639 15.08 0.08 -17.23
C ASP A 639 15.90 0.97 -18.14
N VAL A 640 17.02 0.44 -18.64
CA VAL A 640 17.83 1.12 -19.64
C VAL A 640 17.18 0.96 -21.00
N ALA A 641 16.93 2.08 -21.69
CA ALA A 641 16.45 2.09 -23.06
C ALA A 641 17.23 3.08 -23.92
N GLU A 642 17.22 2.88 -25.23
CA GLU A 642 17.70 3.84 -26.21
C GLU A 642 16.61 4.04 -27.25
N ARG A 643 16.16 5.29 -27.42
CA ARG A 643 15.15 5.67 -28.44
C ARG A 643 15.55 7.01 -29.03
N ASP A 644 15.50 7.12 -30.36
CA ASP A 644 15.88 8.32 -31.11
C ASP A 644 17.34 8.77 -30.88
N GLY A 645 18.25 7.81 -30.70
CA GLY A 645 19.68 8.07 -30.45
C GLY A 645 19.97 8.71 -29.10
N LYS A 646 19.01 8.69 -28.16
CA LYS A 646 19.18 9.16 -26.79
C LYS A 646 19.03 8.04 -25.79
N ARG A 647 19.91 8.04 -24.78
CA ARG A 647 19.80 7.14 -23.63
C ARG A 647 18.62 7.54 -22.75
N ARG A 648 17.90 6.55 -22.24
CA ARG A 648 16.73 6.73 -21.38
C ARG A 648 16.79 5.79 -20.18
N LEU A 649 16.27 6.27 -19.06
CA LEU A 649 15.94 5.46 -17.91
C LEU A 649 14.43 5.50 -17.73
N VAL A 650 13.80 4.33 -17.82
CA VAL A 650 12.34 4.18 -17.74
C VAL A 650 11.97 3.66 -16.37
N VAL A 651 11.11 4.38 -15.66
CA VAL A 651 10.57 4.00 -14.35
C VAL A 651 9.05 3.92 -14.46
N ARG A 652 8.42 2.98 -13.76
CA ARG A 652 6.97 2.73 -13.86
C ARG A 652 6.33 2.65 -12.49
N ASP A 653 5.14 3.23 -12.38
CA ASP A 653 4.18 2.84 -11.34
C ASP A 653 3.10 1.92 -11.97
N ALA A 654 2.05 1.58 -11.23
CA ALA A 654 1.03 0.65 -11.72
C ALA A 654 0.23 1.20 -12.92
N GLN A 655 0.18 2.51 -13.10
CA GLN A 655 -0.68 3.18 -14.08
C GLN A 655 0.09 4.03 -15.11
N HIS A 656 1.35 4.37 -14.84
CA HIS A 656 2.14 5.30 -15.64
C HIS A 656 3.54 4.75 -15.95
N GLU A 657 4.02 5.09 -17.15
CA GLU A 657 5.41 4.95 -17.56
C GLU A 657 6.04 6.35 -17.66
N TYR A 658 7.16 6.56 -16.98
CA TYR A 658 7.91 7.81 -17.01
C TYR A 658 9.29 7.59 -17.61
N GLU A 659 9.79 8.59 -18.33
CA GLU A 659 11.10 8.53 -18.96
C GLU A 659 12.00 9.68 -18.50
N PHE A 660 13.16 9.32 -17.96
CA PHE A 660 14.29 10.22 -17.83
C PHE A 660 15.11 10.14 -19.13
N VAL A 661 15.11 11.22 -19.91
CA VAL A 661 15.82 11.30 -21.19
C VAL A 661 17.17 11.98 -20.98
N GLU A 662 18.22 11.45 -21.61
CA GLU A 662 19.56 12.03 -21.56
C GLU A 662 19.54 13.55 -21.85
N GLY A 663 20.12 14.30 -20.90
CA GLY A 663 20.31 15.74 -21.03
C GLY A 663 21.42 16.06 -22.03
N ARG A 664 21.37 17.25 -22.63
CA ARG A 664 22.50 17.78 -23.42
C ARG A 664 23.64 18.22 -22.51
#